data_AF-A0A7T2UP79-F1
#
_entry.id   AF-A0A7T2UP79-F1
#
_cell.length_a   1.000
_cell.length_b   1.000
_cell.length_c   1.000
_cell.angle_alpha   90.00
_cell.angle_beta   90.00
_cell.angle_gamma   90.00
#
_symmetry.space_group_name_H-M   'P 1'
#
loop_
_entity.id
_entity.type
_entity.pdbx_description
1 polymer ?
#
loop_
_entity_poly.entity_id
_entity_poly.type
_entity_poly.pdbx_seq_one_letter_code
_entity_poly.pdbx_strand_id
1 'polypeptide(L)'
;MVDAISRFTATLESSVERVKEHYLERPLHSFAALKQASAEVEASFDQADAAPEPPKEKRHAALAAFLRNEPLTRRQWRLVYAGLVDSVEAGKQLLDDERVFPRVGRHVRAHIDNSGLARRDWLALCFSYFGYQAIDPEKSQNWQQLRTYIRDGYRVLRNPAKLKAWMRIVDEHQDLFQSEAGLQLGQQIFEGTVTDLTQLQTLAQIPAESWLWHQVIAVVQKKITELDETRFLARLPELLTLMGVNNRRHADEILAACLTRYRDCHCHAQPQPHLMQAGLEIWGNPQLKSEQNRWRHHVGKPVCDMVGAWLAKQDLQHFFSLLKGEGEVDQARLFYWLRFADQMSYTRIVMGQDARENKNEDFVQFRKENMGRFGSLMKEAGTKPADNAVIMQIGDYIFVEFSHTGNACYVYRADSCGFNPDASTLYLTRDLKQKKLAKGRWIHVPKPLKPNAMDGWQQKYDDELRLLGIVPTSQGASQSWSQVVKPTAQSNQTSSTKSEPKRQSYNVPERQTAASNSVYSDSKGKRDFTLLLEQLGDNLLRYVDNSNKYGTFHIELRERHERHEWLLKSCNFIADKNKPLMFSTVIQDNESTSTPQAAVSIKDDFSLLLEQLGGNLRHYTDHRAKGGAFHIEIKQRNTDDILLLRRNGFVVKNGSPFMFWKK
;
A
#
# COMPACT_ATOMS: atom_id res chain seq x y z
N MET A 1 -75.70 -39.28 -27.40
CA MET A 1 -74.34 -39.85 -27.21
C MET A 1 -73.49 -39.76 -28.48
N VAL A 2 -74.07 -39.97 -29.68
CA VAL A 2 -73.38 -39.86 -30.98
C VAL A 2 -72.84 -38.45 -31.28
N ASP A 3 -73.55 -37.39 -30.85
CA ASP A 3 -73.21 -36.00 -31.21
C ASP A 3 -72.03 -35.39 -30.41
N ALA A 4 -71.75 -35.93 -29.22
CA ALA A 4 -70.61 -35.49 -28.40
C ALA A 4 -69.29 -36.14 -28.85
N ILE A 5 -69.36 -37.38 -29.31
CA ILE A 5 -68.20 -38.12 -29.82
C ILE A 5 -67.71 -37.49 -31.13
N SER A 6 -68.61 -37.18 -32.07
CA SER A 6 -68.23 -36.52 -33.33
C SER A 6 -67.56 -35.15 -33.14
N ARG A 7 -68.00 -34.36 -32.16
CA ARG A 7 -67.36 -33.08 -31.83
C ARG A 7 -65.99 -33.28 -31.20
N PHE A 8 -65.81 -34.30 -30.37
CA PHE A 8 -64.52 -34.62 -29.77
C PHE A 8 -63.52 -35.12 -30.81
N THR A 9 -63.95 -35.97 -31.75
CA THR A 9 -63.11 -36.47 -32.84
C THR A 9 -62.67 -35.34 -33.78
N ALA A 10 -63.58 -34.43 -34.17
CA ALA A 10 -63.24 -33.28 -35.00
C ALA A 10 -62.26 -32.30 -34.31
N THR A 11 -62.35 -32.17 -32.98
CA THR A 11 -61.46 -31.31 -32.19
C THR A 11 -60.06 -31.94 -32.06
N LEU A 12 -59.98 -33.27 -31.94
CA LEU A 12 -58.73 -34.02 -31.94
C LEU A 12 -58.04 -33.98 -33.32
N GLU A 13 -58.79 -34.19 -34.40
CA GLU A 13 -58.25 -34.10 -35.77
C GLU A 13 -57.72 -32.69 -36.07
N SER A 14 -58.43 -31.63 -35.70
CA SER A 14 -57.94 -30.25 -35.84
C SER A 14 -56.70 -29.95 -34.98
N SER A 15 -56.54 -30.62 -33.84
CA SER A 15 -55.37 -30.45 -32.96
C SER A 15 -54.16 -31.23 -33.47
N VAL A 16 -54.37 -32.42 -34.03
CA VAL A 16 -53.30 -33.24 -34.63
C VAL A 16 -52.77 -32.60 -35.91
N GLU A 17 -53.63 -32.00 -36.74
CA GLU A 17 -53.20 -31.30 -37.95
C GLU A 17 -52.43 -30.01 -37.64
N ARG A 18 -52.83 -29.25 -36.60
CA ARG A 18 -52.05 -28.10 -36.10
C ARG A 18 -50.67 -28.50 -35.56
N VAL A 19 -50.55 -29.67 -34.94
CA VAL A 19 -49.27 -30.17 -34.43
C VAL A 19 -48.39 -30.70 -35.57
N LYS A 20 -48.96 -31.33 -36.60
CA LYS A 20 -48.23 -31.77 -37.79
C LYS A 20 -47.69 -30.60 -38.63
N GLU A 21 -48.48 -29.54 -38.81
CA GLU A 21 -48.01 -28.31 -39.48
C GLU A 21 -46.87 -27.63 -38.70
N HIS A 22 -46.89 -27.70 -37.36
CA HIS A 22 -45.82 -27.15 -36.52
C HIS A 22 -44.48 -27.90 -36.57
N TYR A 23 -44.46 -29.16 -37.03
CA TYR A 23 -43.23 -29.98 -37.10
C TYR A 23 -42.59 -30.03 -38.49
N LEU A 24 -43.29 -29.62 -39.55
CA LEU A 24 -42.76 -29.62 -40.91
C LEU A 24 -42.00 -28.34 -41.30
N GLU A 25 -42.07 -27.27 -40.49
CA GLU A 25 -41.36 -25.99 -40.74
C GLU A 25 -40.34 -25.61 -39.67
N ARG A 26 -39.55 -26.55 -39.14
CA ARG A 26 -38.28 -26.19 -38.48
C ARG A 26 -37.11 -26.65 -39.35
N PRO A 27 -36.62 -25.77 -40.25
CA PRO A 27 -35.41 -26.06 -41.01
C PRO A 27 -34.24 -26.25 -40.04
N LEU A 28 -33.19 -26.90 -40.55
CA LEU A 28 -31.93 -27.32 -39.92
C LEU A 28 -31.13 -26.25 -39.12
N HIS A 29 -31.71 -25.10 -38.78
CA HIS A 29 -31.16 -24.02 -37.96
C HIS A 29 -30.93 -24.41 -36.49
N SER A 30 -31.62 -25.43 -35.96
CA SER A 30 -31.47 -25.85 -34.56
C SER A 30 -30.05 -26.36 -34.25
N PHE A 31 -29.36 -26.97 -35.20
CA PHE A 31 -27.97 -27.42 -35.03
C PHE A 31 -26.94 -26.30 -35.18
N ALA A 32 -27.21 -25.28 -36.00
CA ALA A 32 -26.33 -24.12 -36.12
C ALA A 32 -26.41 -23.26 -34.84
N ALA A 33 -27.61 -23.03 -34.32
CA ALA A 33 -27.82 -22.34 -33.05
C ALA A 33 -27.25 -23.14 -31.86
N LEU A 34 -27.36 -24.48 -31.85
CA LEU A 34 -26.71 -25.33 -30.84
C LEU A 34 -25.19 -25.33 -30.94
N LYS A 35 -24.62 -25.32 -32.15
CA LYS A 35 -23.17 -25.19 -32.36
C LYS A 35 -22.67 -23.81 -31.94
N GLN A 36 -23.43 -22.76 -32.24
CA GLN A 36 -23.11 -21.40 -31.84
C GLN A 36 -23.26 -21.22 -30.32
N ALA A 37 -24.34 -21.71 -29.70
CA ALA A 37 -24.48 -21.74 -28.26
C ALA A 37 -23.41 -22.61 -27.58
N SER A 38 -23.00 -23.74 -28.20
CA SER A 38 -21.88 -24.54 -27.72
C SER A 38 -20.55 -23.78 -27.84
N ALA A 39 -20.33 -23.03 -28.92
CA ALA A 39 -19.14 -22.22 -29.13
C ALA A 39 -19.13 -20.99 -28.21
N GLU A 40 -20.28 -20.38 -27.93
CA GLU A 40 -20.47 -19.28 -26.99
C GLU A 40 -20.31 -19.76 -25.55
N VAL A 41 -20.82 -20.94 -25.20
CA VAL A 41 -20.58 -21.60 -23.90
C VAL A 41 -19.12 -22.01 -23.77
N GLU A 42 -18.48 -22.53 -24.82
CA GLU A 42 -17.04 -22.83 -24.81
C GLU A 42 -16.19 -21.57 -24.71
N ALA A 43 -16.54 -20.49 -25.42
CA ALA A 43 -15.90 -19.19 -25.31
C ALA A 43 -16.08 -18.58 -23.92
N SER A 44 -17.28 -18.67 -23.34
CA SER A 44 -17.58 -18.25 -21.97
C SER A 44 -16.85 -19.11 -20.93
N PHE A 45 -16.66 -20.41 -21.19
CA PHE A 45 -15.86 -21.31 -20.33
C PHE A 45 -14.34 -21.09 -20.47
N ASP A 46 -13.88 -20.63 -21.62
CA ASP A 46 -12.49 -20.26 -21.87
C ASP A 46 -12.18 -18.84 -21.39
N GLN A 47 -13.19 -17.97 -21.28
CA GLN A 47 -13.15 -16.65 -20.64
C GLN A 47 -13.47 -16.69 -19.14
N ALA A 48 -13.86 -17.84 -18.60
CA ALA A 48 -14.36 -17.94 -17.23
C ALA A 48 -13.26 -17.57 -16.22
N ASP A 49 -13.59 -16.58 -15.40
CA ASP A 49 -12.93 -16.20 -14.16
C ASP A 49 -12.38 -17.40 -13.39
N ALA A 50 -11.31 -17.16 -12.63
CA ALA A 50 -10.63 -18.17 -11.82
C ALA A 50 -11.65 -19.04 -11.10
N ALA A 51 -11.66 -20.34 -11.40
CA ALA A 51 -12.66 -21.22 -10.82
C ALA A 51 -12.58 -21.08 -9.29
N PRO A 52 -13.71 -20.80 -8.61
CA PRO A 52 -13.67 -20.47 -7.20
C PRO A 52 -13.01 -21.61 -6.43
N GLU A 53 -12.14 -21.23 -5.48
CA GLU A 53 -11.45 -22.20 -4.64
C GLU A 53 -12.47 -23.20 -4.07
N PRO A 54 -12.25 -24.52 -4.22
CA PRO A 54 -13.19 -25.50 -3.70
C PRO A 54 -13.33 -25.33 -2.17
N PRO A 55 -14.53 -25.15 -1.60
CA PRO A 55 -14.67 -24.79 -0.17
C PRO A 55 -13.95 -25.76 0.77
N LYS A 56 -13.15 -25.23 1.71
CA LYS A 56 -12.29 -26.00 2.61
C LYS A 56 -13.06 -27.05 3.41
N GLU A 57 -14.25 -26.71 3.90
CA GLU A 57 -15.10 -27.63 4.68
C GLU A 57 -15.53 -28.84 3.83
N LYS A 58 -15.79 -28.64 2.55
CA LYS A 58 -16.17 -29.71 1.61
C LYS A 58 -14.99 -30.59 1.26
N ARG A 59 -13.79 -30.02 1.11
CA ARG A 59 -12.55 -30.79 0.94
C ARG A 59 -12.31 -31.66 2.16
N HIS A 60 -12.35 -31.08 3.36
CA HIS A 60 -12.21 -31.81 4.63
C HIS A 60 -13.23 -32.95 4.79
N ALA A 61 -14.50 -32.71 4.45
CA ALA A 61 -15.53 -33.76 4.51
C ALA A 61 -15.23 -34.92 3.53
N ALA A 62 -14.77 -34.62 2.31
CA ALA A 62 -14.40 -35.64 1.34
C ALA A 62 -13.14 -36.41 1.75
N LEU A 63 -12.14 -35.73 2.31
CA LEU A 63 -10.94 -36.36 2.87
C LEU A 63 -11.29 -37.27 4.05
N ALA A 64 -12.19 -36.85 4.94
CA ALA A 64 -12.64 -37.68 6.06
C ALA A 64 -13.33 -38.96 5.58
N ALA A 65 -14.20 -38.87 4.56
CA ALA A 65 -14.83 -40.04 3.93
C ALA A 65 -13.79 -40.95 3.25
N PHE A 66 -12.82 -40.36 2.54
CA PHE A 66 -11.71 -41.09 1.93
C PHE A 66 -10.87 -41.87 2.95
N LEU A 67 -10.55 -41.25 4.08
CA LEU A 67 -9.76 -41.86 5.15
C LEU A 67 -10.49 -43.01 5.82
N ARG A 68 -11.83 -42.93 5.93
CA ARG A 68 -12.70 -44.02 6.43
C ARG A 68 -12.95 -45.15 5.42
N ASN A 69 -12.35 -45.09 4.22
CA ASN A 69 -12.59 -46.04 3.12
C ASN A 69 -14.06 -46.08 2.66
N GLU A 70 -14.80 -44.98 2.78
CA GLU A 70 -16.16 -44.87 2.25
C GLU A 70 -16.14 -44.76 0.71
N PRO A 71 -17.15 -45.29 0.00
CA PRO A 71 -17.26 -45.12 -1.44
C PRO A 71 -17.48 -43.64 -1.78
N LEU A 72 -16.61 -43.09 -2.63
CA LEU A 72 -16.65 -41.68 -3.02
C LEU A 72 -17.26 -41.49 -4.40
N THR A 73 -18.13 -40.49 -4.52
CA THR A 73 -18.63 -40.00 -5.81
C THR A 73 -17.52 -39.30 -6.60
N ARG A 74 -17.71 -39.13 -7.92
CA ARG A 74 -16.78 -38.36 -8.78
C ARG A 74 -16.53 -36.95 -8.25
N ARG A 75 -17.55 -36.30 -7.68
CA ARG A 75 -17.42 -34.96 -7.09
C ARG A 75 -16.57 -34.98 -5.82
N GLN A 76 -16.74 -35.98 -4.97
CA GLN A 76 -15.92 -36.14 -3.75
C GLN A 76 -14.47 -36.47 -4.10
N TRP A 77 -14.21 -37.31 -5.10
CA TRP A 77 -12.85 -37.55 -5.59
C TRP A 77 -12.15 -36.27 -6.05
N ARG A 78 -12.85 -35.39 -6.76
CA ARG A 78 -12.30 -34.08 -7.13
C ARG A 78 -11.95 -33.22 -5.91
N LEU A 79 -12.78 -33.27 -4.87
CA LEU A 79 -12.51 -32.56 -3.60
C LEU A 79 -11.31 -33.16 -2.87
N VAL A 80 -11.12 -34.49 -2.93
CA VAL A 80 -9.92 -35.16 -2.42
C VAL A 80 -8.67 -34.70 -3.19
N TYR A 81 -8.73 -34.61 -4.52
CA TYR A 81 -7.60 -34.11 -5.33
C TYR A 81 -7.24 -32.66 -5.01
N ALA A 82 -8.25 -31.81 -4.75
CA ALA A 82 -8.01 -30.42 -4.35
C ALA A 82 -7.53 -30.31 -2.88
N GLY A 83 -7.78 -31.32 -2.05
CA GLY A 83 -7.49 -31.30 -0.62
C GLY A 83 -6.22 -32.05 -0.22
N LEU A 84 -5.32 -32.38 -1.15
CA LEU A 84 -4.09 -33.12 -0.79
C LEU A 84 -3.19 -32.32 0.15
N VAL A 85 -3.27 -30.99 0.09
CA VAL A 85 -2.51 -30.06 0.95
C VAL A 85 -3.30 -29.60 2.17
N ASP A 86 -4.53 -30.05 2.35
CA ASP A 86 -5.28 -29.78 3.57
C ASP A 86 -4.73 -30.65 4.72
N SER A 87 -4.69 -30.07 5.92
CA SER A 87 -4.23 -30.78 7.12
C SER A 87 -5.27 -31.81 7.57
N VAL A 88 -4.84 -33.07 7.67
CA VAL A 88 -5.66 -34.18 8.19
C VAL A 88 -5.54 -34.29 9.71
N GLU A 89 -4.34 -33.97 10.22
CA GLU A 89 -3.98 -33.81 11.63
C GLU A 89 -3.14 -32.53 11.78
N ALA A 90 -2.98 -32.00 12.99
CA ALA A 90 -2.25 -30.76 13.22
C ALA A 90 -0.84 -30.80 12.59
N GLY A 91 -0.66 -30.06 11.49
CA GLY A 91 0.62 -29.91 10.78
C GLY A 91 0.97 -31.01 9.77
N LYS A 92 0.12 -32.03 9.54
CA LYS A 92 0.36 -33.06 8.51
C LYS A 92 -0.61 -32.94 7.34
N GLN A 93 -0.09 -32.57 6.17
CA GLN A 93 -0.86 -32.56 4.93
C GLN A 93 -1.02 -33.99 4.40
N LEU A 94 -2.13 -34.30 3.73
CA LEU A 94 -2.35 -35.65 3.19
C LEU A 94 -1.27 -36.05 2.17
N LEU A 95 -0.73 -35.08 1.43
CA LEU A 95 0.37 -35.27 0.50
C LEU A 95 1.64 -35.79 1.18
N ASP A 96 1.86 -35.46 2.46
CA ASP A 96 3.03 -35.92 3.22
C ASP A 96 2.84 -37.33 3.80
N ASP A 97 1.62 -37.88 3.75
CA ASP A 97 1.33 -39.22 4.27
C ASP A 97 1.71 -40.29 3.25
N GLU A 98 2.84 -40.95 3.49
CA GLU A 98 3.38 -42.04 2.66
C GLU A 98 2.46 -43.26 2.52
N ARG A 99 1.49 -43.44 3.41
CA ARG A 99 0.54 -44.57 3.35
C ARG A 99 -0.74 -44.18 2.63
N VAL A 100 -1.18 -42.95 2.81
CA VAL A 100 -2.46 -42.46 2.30
C VAL A 100 -2.35 -41.90 0.88
N PHE A 101 -1.32 -41.11 0.57
CA PHE A 101 -1.16 -40.53 -0.77
C PHE A 101 -1.11 -41.59 -1.90
N PRO A 102 -0.41 -42.74 -1.76
CA PRO A 102 -0.42 -43.78 -2.80
C PRO A 102 -1.80 -44.35 -3.11
N ARG A 103 -2.76 -44.32 -2.16
CA ARG A 103 -4.15 -44.73 -2.43
C ARG A 103 -4.83 -43.77 -3.40
N VAL A 104 -4.59 -42.46 -3.27
CA VAL A 104 -5.06 -41.46 -4.23
C VAL A 104 -4.34 -41.63 -5.56
N GLY A 105 -3.01 -41.83 -5.53
CA GLY A 105 -2.18 -42.03 -6.71
C GLY A 105 -2.65 -43.18 -7.60
N ARG A 106 -3.05 -44.32 -7.02
CA ARG A 106 -3.66 -45.45 -7.76
C ARG A 106 -4.95 -45.04 -8.47
N HIS A 107 -5.82 -44.28 -7.82
CA HIS A 107 -7.05 -43.81 -8.43
C HIS A 107 -6.78 -42.83 -9.58
N VAL A 108 -5.86 -41.87 -9.39
CA VAL A 108 -5.45 -40.94 -10.46
C VAL A 108 -4.86 -41.69 -11.65
N ARG A 109 -3.95 -42.65 -11.40
CA ARG A 109 -3.33 -43.47 -12.45
C ARG A 109 -4.37 -44.24 -13.27
N ALA A 110 -5.33 -44.90 -12.61
CA ALA A 110 -6.39 -45.63 -13.29
C ALA A 110 -7.26 -44.73 -14.19
N HIS A 111 -7.50 -43.47 -13.81
CA HIS A 111 -8.21 -42.50 -14.66
C HIS A 111 -7.37 -42.00 -15.83
N ILE A 112 -6.06 -41.86 -15.65
CA ILE A 112 -5.13 -41.52 -16.73
C ILE A 112 -5.06 -42.66 -17.74
N ASP A 113 -4.82 -43.90 -17.29
CA ASP A 113 -4.63 -45.06 -18.16
C ASP A 113 -5.91 -45.39 -18.97
N ASN A 114 -7.09 -45.14 -18.40
CA ASN A 114 -8.38 -45.31 -19.09
C ASN A 114 -8.84 -44.09 -19.92
N SER A 115 -8.01 -43.05 -20.05
CA SER A 115 -8.38 -41.79 -20.71
C SER A 115 -9.64 -41.10 -20.13
N GLY A 116 -9.94 -41.34 -18.84
CA GLY A 116 -11.14 -40.87 -18.14
C GLY A 116 -10.95 -39.58 -17.34
N LEU A 117 -9.70 -39.09 -17.21
CA LEU A 117 -9.40 -37.87 -16.46
C LEU A 117 -10.06 -36.64 -17.14
N ALA A 118 -10.85 -35.87 -16.39
CA ALA A 118 -11.44 -34.64 -16.91
C ALA A 118 -10.62 -33.40 -16.53
N ARG A 119 -10.75 -32.30 -17.31
CA ARG A 119 -10.11 -31.00 -17.04
C ARG A 119 -10.26 -30.53 -15.59
N ARG A 120 -11.47 -30.66 -15.01
CA ARG A 120 -11.74 -30.25 -13.62
C ARG A 120 -11.01 -31.09 -12.58
N ASP A 121 -10.74 -32.35 -12.90
CA ASP A 121 -10.03 -33.27 -12.01
C ASP A 121 -8.52 -32.97 -12.10
N TRP A 122 -8.01 -32.67 -13.29
CA TRP A 122 -6.65 -32.16 -13.50
C TRP A 122 -6.39 -30.82 -12.81
N LEU A 123 -7.31 -29.85 -12.92
CA LEU A 123 -7.21 -28.56 -12.22
C LEU A 123 -7.19 -28.73 -10.69
N ALA A 124 -7.93 -29.69 -10.14
CA ALA A 124 -7.91 -29.99 -8.72
C ALA A 124 -6.54 -30.52 -8.26
N LEU A 125 -5.86 -31.33 -9.09
CA LEU A 125 -4.49 -31.76 -8.82
C LEU A 125 -3.51 -30.58 -8.88
N CYS A 126 -3.64 -29.70 -9.87
CA CYS A 126 -2.84 -28.47 -9.97
C CYS A 126 -2.99 -27.58 -8.74
N PHE A 127 -4.23 -27.42 -8.24
CA PHE A 127 -4.51 -26.65 -7.03
C PHE A 127 -3.71 -27.17 -5.82
N SER A 128 -3.70 -28.49 -5.59
CA SER A 128 -2.86 -29.08 -4.53
C SER A 128 -1.37 -29.01 -4.82
N TYR A 129 -0.93 -29.13 -6.07
CA TYR A 129 0.48 -29.03 -6.42
C TYR A 129 1.04 -27.63 -6.15
N PHE A 130 0.36 -26.58 -6.60
CA PHE A 130 0.78 -25.19 -6.37
C PHE A 130 0.50 -24.72 -4.94
N GLY A 131 -0.48 -25.31 -4.24
CA GLY A 131 -0.82 -25.00 -2.86
C GLY A 131 0.03 -25.72 -1.80
N TYR A 132 1.04 -26.51 -2.19
CA TYR A 132 1.90 -27.20 -1.25
C TYR A 132 2.81 -26.20 -0.51
N GLN A 133 2.85 -26.29 0.83
CA GLN A 133 3.47 -25.28 1.70
C GLN A 133 4.80 -25.75 2.32
N ALA A 134 5.44 -26.78 1.76
CA ALA A 134 6.76 -27.20 2.20
C ALA A 134 7.82 -26.16 1.85
N ILE A 135 8.84 -26.02 2.71
CA ILE A 135 10.00 -25.13 2.48
C ILE A 135 10.78 -25.56 1.23
N ASP A 136 10.97 -26.87 1.06
CA ASP A 136 11.64 -27.48 -0.10
C ASP A 136 10.75 -28.55 -0.74
N PRO A 137 9.77 -28.17 -1.59
CA PRO A 137 8.85 -29.11 -2.23
C PRO A 137 9.55 -30.26 -2.97
N GLU A 138 10.68 -29.95 -3.62
CA GLU A 138 11.50 -30.90 -4.38
C GLU A 138 12.06 -32.04 -3.53
N LYS A 139 12.13 -31.93 -2.20
CA LYS A 139 12.58 -33.04 -1.34
C LYS A 139 11.49 -34.09 -1.12
N SER A 140 10.22 -33.77 -1.37
CA SER A 140 9.09 -34.68 -1.17
C SER A 140 8.86 -35.58 -2.38
N GLN A 141 9.06 -36.89 -2.21
CA GLN A 141 8.78 -37.87 -3.27
C GLN A 141 7.31 -37.87 -3.70
N ASN A 142 6.38 -37.69 -2.76
CA ASN A 142 4.94 -37.63 -3.05
C ASN A 142 4.59 -36.40 -3.90
N TRP A 143 5.20 -35.25 -3.61
CA TRP A 143 5.01 -34.05 -4.42
C TRP A 143 5.58 -34.20 -5.84
N GLN A 144 6.77 -34.81 -6.00
CA GLN A 144 7.32 -35.14 -7.32
C GLN A 144 6.43 -36.12 -8.09
N GLN A 145 5.81 -37.07 -7.39
CA GLN A 145 4.88 -38.03 -7.97
C GLN A 145 3.56 -37.34 -8.39
N LEU A 146 3.06 -36.39 -7.60
CA LEU A 146 1.92 -35.54 -7.97
C LEU A 146 2.22 -34.73 -9.25
N ARG A 147 3.40 -34.11 -9.34
CA ARG A 147 3.88 -33.43 -10.56
C ARG A 147 3.85 -34.36 -11.77
N THR A 148 4.29 -35.61 -11.60
CA THR A 148 4.25 -36.64 -12.65
C THR A 148 2.81 -36.96 -13.08
N TYR A 149 1.87 -37.10 -12.13
CA TYR A 149 0.46 -37.35 -12.46
C TYR A 149 -0.17 -36.18 -13.21
N ILE A 150 0.16 -34.94 -12.87
CA ILE A 150 -0.33 -33.74 -13.58
C ILE A 150 0.17 -33.72 -15.02
N ARG A 151 1.45 -34.00 -15.23
CA ARG A 151 2.05 -34.06 -16.58
C ARG A 151 1.42 -35.18 -17.41
N ASP A 152 1.35 -36.38 -16.87
CA ASP A 152 0.78 -37.55 -17.58
C ASP A 152 -0.72 -37.35 -17.85
N GLY A 153 -1.45 -36.78 -16.89
CA GLY A 153 -2.85 -36.42 -17.05
C GLY A 153 -3.09 -35.35 -18.12
N TYR A 154 -2.20 -34.36 -18.22
CA TYR A 154 -2.29 -33.36 -19.29
C TYR A 154 -2.08 -34.00 -20.67
N ARG A 155 -1.14 -34.94 -20.82
CA ARG A 155 -0.91 -35.64 -22.10
C ARG A 155 -2.15 -36.36 -22.62
N VAL A 156 -2.95 -36.94 -21.72
CA VAL A 156 -4.20 -37.62 -22.04
C VAL A 156 -5.33 -36.63 -22.38
N LEU A 157 -5.37 -35.49 -21.67
CA LEU A 157 -6.34 -34.43 -21.94
C LEU A 157 -6.07 -33.65 -23.23
N ARG A 158 -4.80 -33.56 -23.62
CA ARG A 158 -4.34 -32.77 -24.75
C ARG A 158 -4.76 -33.43 -26.06
N ASN A 159 -5.69 -32.81 -26.77
CA ASN A 159 -6.10 -33.22 -28.11
C ASN A 159 -5.59 -32.23 -29.16
N PRO A 160 -4.59 -32.59 -29.99
CA PRO A 160 -4.04 -31.70 -31.02
C PRO A 160 -5.08 -31.19 -32.02
N ALA A 161 -6.12 -31.98 -32.31
CA ALA A 161 -7.18 -31.61 -33.25
C ALA A 161 -8.21 -30.62 -32.66
N LYS A 162 -8.22 -30.42 -31.33
CA LYS A 162 -9.16 -29.54 -30.62
C LYS A 162 -8.44 -28.74 -29.53
N LEU A 163 -7.40 -28.01 -29.93
CA LEU A 163 -6.57 -27.25 -29.01
C LEU A 163 -7.33 -26.04 -28.45
N LYS A 164 -7.67 -26.08 -27.16
CA LYS A 164 -8.36 -24.98 -26.44
C LYS A 164 -7.36 -23.92 -25.96
N ALA A 165 -7.84 -22.71 -25.65
CA ALA A 165 -6.97 -21.60 -25.21
C ALA A 165 -6.12 -21.96 -23.99
N TRP A 166 -6.72 -22.58 -22.97
CA TRP A 166 -6.00 -23.02 -21.77
C TRP A 166 -4.92 -24.08 -22.06
N MET A 167 -5.10 -24.92 -23.09
CA MET A 167 -4.10 -25.91 -23.48
C MET A 167 -2.88 -25.24 -24.11
N ARG A 168 -3.07 -24.14 -24.86
CA ARG A 168 -1.96 -23.35 -25.40
C ARG A 168 -1.11 -22.76 -24.27
N ILE A 169 -1.75 -22.24 -23.24
CA ILE A 169 -1.06 -21.64 -22.10
C ILE A 169 -0.30 -22.69 -21.29
N VAL A 170 -0.88 -23.89 -21.11
CA VAL A 170 -0.15 -25.02 -20.50
C VAL A 170 1.00 -25.50 -21.41
N ASP A 171 0.82 -25.49 -22.73
CA ASP A 171 1.87 -25.82 -23.70
C ASP A 171 3.01 -24.77 -23.71
N GLU A 172 2.70 -23.49 -23.50
CA GLU A 172 3.67 -22.39 -23.39
C GLU A 172 4.46 -22.43 -22.08
N HIS A 173 3.82 -22.86 -20.99
CA HIS A 173 4.39 -22.91 -19.64
C HIS A 173 4.55 -24.35 -19.12
N GLN A 174 5.04 -25.26 -19.97
CA GLN A 174 5.27 -26.66 -19.59
C GLN A 174 6.35 -26.82 -18.52
N ASP A 175 7.24 -25.84 -18.36
CA ASP A 175 8.29 -25.81 -17.34
C ASP A 175 7.73 -25.82 -15.92
N LEU A 176 6.54 -25.23 -15.70
CA LEU A 176 5.86 -25.19 -14.39
C LEU A 176 5.59 -26.59 -13.78
N PHE A 177 5.54 -27.61 -14.63
CA PHE A 177 5.32 -29.01 -14.24
C PHE A 177 6.59 -29.87 -14.36
N GLN A 178 7.77 -29.24 -14.38
CA GLN A 178 9.09 -29.87 -14.44
C GLN A 178 9.95 -29.49 -13.23
N SER A 179 11.20 -29.98 -13.18
CA SER A 179 12.19 -29.63 -12.14
C SER A 179 12.61 -28.17 -12.19
N GLU A 180 12.60 -27.57 -13.38
CA GLU A 180 13.01 -26.18 -13.62
C GLU A 180 11.85 -25.18 -13.50
N ALA A 181 10.81 -25.54 -12.75
CA ALA A 181 9.59 -24.74 -12.65
C ALA A 181 9.87 -23.32 -12.16
N GLY A 182 9.45 -22.32 -12.95
CA GLY A 182 9.61 -20.91 -12.61
C GLY A 182 10.91 -20.28 -13.14
N LEU A 183 11.83 -21.05 -13.74
CA LEU A 183 13.03 -20.49 -14.37
C LEU A 183 12.69 -19.58 -15.55
N GLN A 184 11.92 -20.09 -16.51
CA GLN A 184 11.55 -19.34 -17.71
C GLN A 184 10.67 -18.14 -17.35
N LEU A 185 9.70 -18.36 -16.46
CA LEU A 185 8.82 -17.29 -16.00
C LEU A 185 9.58 -16.19 -15.25
N GLY A 186 10.53 -16.56 -14.38
CA GLY A 186 11.41 -15.62 -13.69
C GLY A 186 12.28 -14.82 -14.65
N GLN A 187 12.80 -15.46 -15.71
CA GLN A 187 13.53 -14.76 -16.77
C GLN A 187 12.64 -13.77 -17.53
N GLN A 188 11.44 -14.18 -17.92
CA GLN A 188 10.47 -13.31 -18.62
C GLN A 188 10.05 -12.10 -17.77
N ILE A 189 9.83 -12.30 -16.47
CA ILE A 189 9.52 -11.20 -15.54
C ILE A 189 10.73 -10.27 -15.41
N PHE A 190 11.93 -10.82 -15.23
CA PHE A 190 13.15 -10.02 -15.16
C PHE A 190 13.42 -9.21 -16.43
N GLU A 191 13.12 -9.76 -17.61
CA GLU A 191 13.24 -9.08 -18.90
C GLU A 191 12.10 -8.09 -19.17
N GLY A 192 11.04 -8.10 -18.35
CA GLY A 192 9.85 -7.26 -18.53
C GLY A 192 8.95 -7.70 -19.69
N THR A 193 9.15 -8.91 -20.24
CA THR A 193 8.32 -9.44 -21.35
C THR A 193 6.95 -9.90 -20.87
N VAL A 194 6.83 -10.28 -19.60
CA VAL A 194 5.58 -10.69 -18.97
C VAL A 194 5.34 -9.82 -17.74
N THR A 195 4.24 -9.07 -17.76
CA THR A 195 3.82 -8.17 -16.68
C THR A 195 2.44 -8.51 -16.12
N ASP A 196 1.58 -9.13 -16.93
CA ASP A 196 0.29 -9.65 -16.51
C ASP A 196 0.34 -11.17 -16.34
N LEU A 197 0.21 -11.60 -15.08
CA LEU A 197 0.21 -13.02 -14.68
C LEU A 197 -1.22 -13.53 -14.42
N THR A 198 -2.23 -12.69 -14.60
CA THR A 198 -3.63 -12.99 -14.26
C THR A 198 -4.12 -14.22 -15.01
N GLN A 199 -3.76 -14.36 -16.29
CA GLN A 199 -4.14 -15.54 -17.08
C GLN A 199 -3.52 -16.83 -16.53
N LEU A 200 -2.24 -16.79 -16.14
CA LEU A 200 -1.56 -17.95 -15.56
C LEU A 200 -2.17 -18.34 -14.21
N GLN A 201 -2.43 -17.35 -13.36
CA GLN A 201 -3.07 -17.54 -12.05
C GLN A 201 -4.49 -18.10 -12.18
N THR A 202 -5.27 -17.58 -13.12
CA THR A 202 -6.67 -17.96 -13.37
C THR A 202 -6.75 -19.39 -13.92
N LEU A 203 -5.90 -19.72 -14.89
CA LEU A 203 -5.99 -21.00 -15.61
C LEU A 203 -5.38 -22.16 -14.85
N ALA A 204 -4.26 -21.95 -14.15
CA ALA A 204 -3.61 -22.98 -13.35
C ALA A 204 -4.03 -22.96 -11.87
N GLN A 205 -4.89 -22.02 -11.46
CA GLN A 205 -5.32 -21.80 -10.07
C GLN A 205 -4.13 -21.69 -9.10
N ILE A 206 -3.08 -20.98 -9.52
CA ILE A 206 -1.86 -20.82 -8.73
C ILE A 206 -2.15 -19.85 -7.59
N PRO A 207 -2.12 -20.30 -6.31
CA PRO A 207 -2.35 -19.40 -5.18
C PRO A 207 -1.30 -18.29 -5.10
N ALA A 208 -1.65 -17.15 -4.52
CA ALA A 208 -0.71 -16.04 -4.30
C ALA A 208 0.48 -16.44 -3.41
N GLU A 209 0.28 -17.41 -2.50
CA GLU A 209 1.32 -17.94 -1.61
C GLU A 209 1.93 -19.25 -2.12
N SER A 210 1.84 -19.53 -3.43
CA SER A 210 2.43 -20.73 -4.02
C SER A 210 3.95 -20.75 -3.91
N TRP A 211 4.53 -21.93 -3.67
CA TRP A 211 5.97 -22.17 -3.73
C TRP A 211 6.61 -21.72 -5.05
N LEU A 212 5.83 -21.72 -6.15
CA LEU A 212 6.31 -21.30 -7.47
C LEU A 212 6.83 -19.87 -7.44
N TRP A 213 6.14 -18.97 -6.74
CA TRP A 213 6.53 -17.55 -6.74
C TRP A 213 7.85 -17.32 -6.01
N HIS A 214 8.17 -18.13 -5.00
CA HIS A 214 9.48 -18.11 -4.36
C HIS A 214 10.60 -18.48 -5.35
N GLN A 215 10.38 -19.48 -6.21
CA GLN A 215 11.37 -19.85 -7.25
C GLN A 215 11.53 -18.77 -8.31
N VAL A 216 10.41 -18.23 -8.80
CA VAL A 216 10.39 -17.13 -9.77
C VAL A 216 11.16 -15.92 -9.26
N ILE A 217 10.93 -15.51 -8.00
CA ILE A 217 11.64 -14.35 -7.43
C ILE A 217 13.10 -14.67 -7.13
N ALA A 218 13.43 -15.90 -6.69
CA ALA A 218 14.83 -16.30 -6.54
C ALA A 218 15.62 -16.17 -7.86
N VAL A 219 15.00 -16.47 -9.01
CA VAL A 219 15.59 -16.25 -10.33
C VAL A 219 15.78 -14.75 -10.61
N VAL A 220 14.77 -13.93 -10.35
CA VAL A 220 14.85 -12.47 -10.53
C VAL A 220 15.97 -11.87 -9.66
N GLN A 221 16.04 -12.24 -8.38
CA GLN A 221 17.08 -11.79 -7.46
C GLN A 221 18.47 -12.20 -7.95
N LYS A 222 18.65 -13.47 -8.34
CA LYS A 222 19.91 -13.96 -8.91
C LYS A 222 20.31 -13.12 -10.13
N LYS A 223 19.38 -12.86 -11.04
CA LYS A 223 19.66 -12.02 -12.23
C LYS A 223 20.03 -10.59 -11.88
N ILE A 224 19.38 -9.97 -10.88
CA ILE A 224 19.76 -8.64 -10.39
C ILE A 224 21.20 -8.64 -9.86
N THR A 225 21.58 -9.67 -9.09
CA THR A 225 22.94 -9.78 -8.54
C THR A 225 24.01 -9.99 -9.61
N GLU A 226 23.66 -10.69 -10.70
CA GLU A 226 24.59 -11.00 -11.81
C GLU A 226 24.79 -9.83 -12.79
N LEU A 227 23.95 -8.78 -12.74
CA LEU A 227 24.11 -7.63 -13.62
C LEU A 227 25.42 -6.89 -13.35
N ASP A 228 26.14 -6.51 -14.40
CA ASP A 228 27.22 -5.54 -14.31
C ASP A 228 26.69 -4.16 -13.90
N GLU A 229 27.57 -3.31 -13.38
CA GLU A 229 27.19 -2.01 -12.81
C GLU A 229 26.48 -1.11 -13.82
N THR A 230 27.01 -1.03 -15.06
CA THR A 230 26.44 -0.18 -16.10
C THR A 230 25.03 -0.62 -16.47
N ARG A 231 24.81 -1.91 -16.70
CA ARG A 231 23.48 -2.44 -17.03
C ARG A 231 22.52 -2.35 -15.85
N PHE A 232 22.99 -2.60 -14.64
CA PHE A 232 22.18 -2.48 -13.43
C PHE A 232 21.65 -1.05 -13.25
N LEU A 233 22.52 -0.04 -13.32
CA LEU A 233 22.13 1.36 -13.17
C LEU A 233 21.15 1.82 -14.26
N ALA A 234 21.38 1.40 -15.51
CA ALA A 234 20.48 1.71 -16.62
C ALA A 234 19.09 1.10 -16.45
N ARG A 235 19.00 -0.14 -15.94
CA ARG A 235 17.73 -0.86 -15.76
C ARG A 235 17.07 -0.64 -14.40
N LEU A 236 17.68 0.12 -13.50
CA LEU A 236 17.17 0.32 -12.14
C LEU A 236 15.69 0.78 -12.10
N PRO A 237 15.23 1.74 -12.92
CA PRO A 237 13.82 2.13 -12.94
C PRO A 237 12.89 0.97 -13.32
N GLU A 238 13.26 0.16 -14.32
CA GLU A 238 12.50 -1.02 -14.76
C GLU A 238 12.46 -2.09 -13.67
N LEU A 239 13.58 -2.35 -13.00
CA LEU A 239 13.64 -3.34 -11.91
C LEU A 239 12.73 -2.95 -10.74
N LEU A 240 12.57 -1.64 -10.48
CA LEU A 240 11.65 -1.16 -9.44
C LEU A 240 10.18 -1.30 -9.85
N THR A 241 9.83 -1.30 -11.14
CA THR A 241 8.44 -1.58 -11.56
C THR A 241 8.05 -3.03 -11.32
N LEU A 242 9.02 -3.95 -11.31
CA LEU A 242 8.81 -5.36 -10.99
C LEU A 242 8.28 -5.58 -9.55
N MET A 243 8.49 -4.63 -8.64
CA MET A 243 7.91 -4.69 -7.29
C MET A 243 6.37 -4.68 -7.30
N GLY A 244 5.75 -4.19 -8.38
CA GLY A 244 4.29 -4.24 -8.57
C GLY A 244 3.78 -5.59 -9.07
N VAL A 245 4.67 -6.51 -9.43
CA VAL A 245 4.30 -7.82 -9.97
C VAL A 245 3.95 -8.76 -8.82
N ASN A 246 2.65 -9.02 -8.69
CA ASN A 246 2.09 -10.16 -7.96
C ASN A 246 2.45 -10.29 -6.46
N ASN A 247 1.83 -9.47 -5.60
CA ASN A 247 1.88 -9.52 -4.12
C ASN A 247 3.05 -8.73 -3.46
N ARG A 248 2.79 -8.19 -2.27
CA ARG A 248 3.71 -7.28 -1.53
C ARG A 248 4.98 -7.98 -1.06
N ARG A 249 4.92 -9.28 -0.80
CA ARG A 249 6.07 -10.06 -0.28
C ARG A 249 7.25 -10.06 -1.25
N HIS A 250 6.99 -10.11 -2.55
CA HIS A 250 8.02 -10.12 -3.58
C HIS A 250 8.64 -8.73 -3.80
N ALA A 251 7.89 -7.66 -3.53
CA ALA A 251 8.43 -6.31 -3.54
C ALA A 251 9.58 -6.16 -2.54
N ASP A 252 9.45 -6.74 -1.34
CA ASP A 252 10.51 -6.73 -0.33
C ASP A 252 11.79 -7.43 -0.84
N GLU A 253 11.63 -8.61 -1.46
CA GLU A 253 12.73 -9.42 -1.98
C GLU A 253 13.47 -8.76 -3.16
N ILE A 254 12.73 -8.14 -4.09
CA ILE A 254 13.30 -7.41 -5.23
C ILE A 254 14.00 -6.13 -4.77
N LEU A 255 13.37 -5.34 -3.90
CA LEU A 255 13.96 -4.11 -3.37
C LEU A 255 15.26 -4.41 -2.61
N ALA A 256 15.27 -5.46 -1.79
CA ALA A 256 16.46 -5.89 -1.07
C ALA A 256 17.61 -6.28 -2.02
N ALA A 257 17.31 -7.00 -3.10
CA ALA A 257 18.29 -7.34 -4.12
C ALA A 257 18.85 -6.09 -4.83
N CYS A 258 18.00 -5.14 -5.21
CA CYS A 258 18.42 -3.89 -5.84
C CYS A 258 19.30 -3.03 -4.91
N LEU A 259 18.91 -2.87 -3.64
CA LEU A 259 19.70 -2.10 -2.66
C LEU A 259 21.06 -2.76 -2.38
N THR A 260 21.08 -4.09 -2.25
CA THR A 260 22.31 -4.85 -2.07
C THR A 260 23.20 -4.72 -3.30
N ARG A 261 22.65 -4.86 -4.50
CA ARG A 261 23.42 -4.67 -5.74
C ARG A 261 23.96 -3.26 -5.91
N TYR A 262 23.17 -2.23 -5.54
CA TYR A 262 23.62 -0.84 -5.59
C TYR A 262 24.76 -0.56 -4.60
N ARG A 263 24.76 -1.23 -3.43
CA ARG A 263 25.83 -1.11 -2.44
C ARG A 263 27.19 -1.52 -2.99
N ASP A 264 27.20 -2.47 -3.93
CA ASP A 264 28.41 -2.97 -4.57
C ASP A 264 28.87 -2.11 -5.76
N CYS A 265 28.09 -1.10 -6.16
CA CYS A 265 28.50 -0.16 -7.21
C CYS A 265 29.55 0.83 -6.71
N HIS A 266 30.39 1.35 -7.62
CA HIS A 266 31.38 2.37 -7.29
C HIS A 266 30.72 3.67 -6.81
N CYS A 267 29.55 4.00 -7.34
CA CYS A 267 28.78 5.19 -6.98
C CYS A 267 27.89 5.01 -5.74
N HIS A 268 28.01 3.94 -4.96
CA HIS A 268 27.11 3.63 -3.84
C HIS A 268 26.97 4.75 -2.79
N ALA A 269 27.97 5.63 -2.66
CA ALA A 269 27.90 6.76 -1.75
C ALA A 269 26.98 7.90 -2.23
N GLN A 270 26.63 7.93 -3.53
CA GLN A 270 25.67 8.87 -4.08
C GLN A 270 24.24 8.40 -3.80
N PRO A 271 23.40 9.25 -3.18
CA PRO A 271 22.00 8.93 -2.94
C PRO A 271 21.24 8.60 -4.22
N GLN A 272 20.45 7.52 -4.18
CA GLN A 272 19.49 7.20 -5.24
C GLN A 272 18.06 7.46 -4.76
N PRO A 273 17.42 8.56 -5.20
CA PRO A 273 16.11 8.96 -4.72
C PRO A 273 15.04 7.86 -4.84
N HIS A 274 15.00 7.16 -5.98
CA HIS A 274 14.00 6.12 -6.23
C HIS A 274 14.14 4.92 -5.30
N LEU A 275 15.36 4.44 -5.05
CA LEU A 275 15.62 3.32 -4.13
C LEU A 275 15.32 3.72 -2.68
N MET A 276 15.73 4.92 -2.31
CA MET A 276 15.52 5.47 -0.98
C MET A 276 14.01 5.63 -0.72
N GLN A 277 13.28 6.24 -1.65
CA GLN A 277 11.84 6.44 -1.53
C GLN A 277 11.08 5.11 -1.49
N ALA A 278 11.40 4.16 -2.36
CA ALA A 278 10.79 2.83 -2.34
C ALA A 278 10.99 2.14 -0.98
N GLY A 279 12.21 2.18 -0.43
CA GLY A 279 12.47 1.61 0.90
C GLY A 279 11.75 2.33 2.03
N LEU A 280 11.66 3.65 1.99
CA LEU A 280 10.91 4.42 2.99
C LEU A 280 9.41 4.11 2.93
N GLU A 281 8.84 3.96 1.73
CA GLU A 281 7.41 3.64 1.54
C GLU A 281 7.05 2.22 1.99
N ILE A 282 7.92 1.23 1.72
CA ILE A 282 7.63 -0.18 2.01
C ILE A 282 8.03 -0.55 3.44
N TRP A 283 9.19 -0.08 3.92
CA TRP A 283 9.80 -0.50 5.19
C TRP A 283 9.84 0.59 6.26
N GLY A 284 9.56 1.85 5.92
CA GLY A 284 9.62 2.97 6.87
C GLY A 284 11.05 3.48 7.08
N ASN A 285 11.33 4.10 8.22
CA ASN A 285 12.60 4.77 8.48
C ASN A 285 13.72 3.75 8.91
N PRO A 286 14.84 3.63 8.17
CA PRO A 286 15.95 2.73 8.51
C PRO A 286 16.72 3.10 9.77
N GLN A 287 16.61 4.35 10.24
CA GLN A 287 17.33 4.85 11.41
C GLN A 287 16.58 4.56 12.73
N LEU A 288 15.40 3.92 12.68
CA LEU A 288 14.68 3.51 13.89
C LEU A 288 15.50 2.51 14.70
N LYS A 289 15.62 2.77 16.01
CA LYS A 289 16.34 1.89 16.94
C LYS A 289 15.53 0.69 17.41
N SER A 290 14.21 0.69 17.19
CA SER A 290 13.34 -0.40 17.66
C SER A 290 13.54 -1.69 16.86
N GLU A 291 13.23 -2.83 17.46
CA GLU A 291 13.10 -4.13 16.80
C GLU A 291 12.07 -4.13 15.65
N GLN A 292 11.20 -3.11 15.57
CA GLN A 292 10.25 -2.93 14.46
C GLN A 292 10.91 -2.35 13.19
N ASN A 293 12.24 -2.15 13.20
CA ASN A 293 12.98 -1.68 12.04
C ASN A 293 13.04 -2.77 10.96
N ARG A 294 12.08 -2.71 10.03
CA ARG A 294 11.91 -3.67 8.94
C ARG A 294 13.14 -3.81 8.03
N TRP A 295 13.97 -2.78 7.91
CA TRP A 295 15.18 -2.84 7.09
C TRP A 295 16.12 -3.96 7.53
N ARG A 296 16.24 -4.18 8.84
CA ARG A 296 17.12 -5.21 9.42
C ARG A 296 16.65 -6.65 9.10
N HIS A 297 15.40 -6.83 8.71
CA HIS A 297 14.87 -8.14 8.29
C HIS A 297 15.10 -8.43 6.81
N HIS A 298 15.33 -7.40 5.99
CA HIS A 298 15.40 -7.53 4.54
C HIS A 298 16.81 -7.30 3.97
N VAL A 299 17.63 -6.45 4.59
CA VAL A 299 18.97 -6.12 4.10
C VAL A 299 20.01 -6.14 5.22
N GLY A 300 21.26 -6.45 4.84
CA GLY A 300 22.39 -6.45 5.77
C GLY A 300 22.76 -5.05 6.29
N LYS A 301 23.51 -5.03 7.41
CA LYS A 301 23.99 -3.78 8.04
C LYS A 301 24.69 -2.82 7.05
N PRO A 302 25.57 -3.25 6.13
CA PRO A 302 26.24 -2.33 5.20
C PRO A 302 25.29 -1.58 4.26
N VAL A 303 24.15 -2.18 3.92
CA VAL A 303 23.12 -1.56 3.08
C VAL A 303 22.30 -0.57 3.91
N CYS A 304 21.92 -0.95 5.13
CA CYS A 304 21.26 -0.04 6.07
C CYS A 304 22.11 1.20 6.35
N ASP A 305 23.42 1.02 6.60
CA ASP A 305 24.36 2.10 6.86
C ASP A 305 24.49 3.04 5.64
N MET A 306 24.54 2.48 4.43
CA MET A 306 24.58 3.27 3.18
C MET A 306 23.33 4.14 3.02
N VAL A 307 22.14 3.58 3.19
CA VAL A 307 20.89 4.35 3.10
C VAL A 307 20.80 5.36 4.25
N GLY A 308 21.20 4.97 5.47
CA GLY A 308 21.30 5.87 6.61
C GLY A 308 22.20 7.08 6.34
N ALA A 309 23.34 6.87 5.68
CA ALA A 309 24.23 7.93 5.25
C ALA A 309 23.60 8.87 4.20
N TRP A 310 22.84 8.34 3.24
CA TRP A 310 22.10 9.16 2.27
C TRP A 310 21.08 10.07 2.96
N LEU A 311 20.34 9.50 3.91
CA LEU A 311 19.36 10.22 4.69
C LEU A 311 20.01 11.28 5.57
N ALA A 312 21.15 10.97 6.20
CA ALA A 312 21.91 11.94 6.98
C ALA A 312 22.38 13.12 6.12
N LYS A 313 22.90 12.87 4.92
CA LYS A 313 23.30 13.92 3.96
C LYS A 313 22.10 14.78 3.56
N GLN A 314 20.97 14.16 3.23
CA GLN A 314 19.74 14.87 2.86
C GLN A 314 19.20 15.73 4.02
N ASP A 315 19.15 15.17 5.23
CA ASP A 315 18.68 15.88 6.42
C ASP A 315 19.57 17.08 6.75
N LEU A 316 20.90 16.92 6.69
CA LEU A 316 21.84 18.04 6.90
C LEU A 316 21.65 19.13 5.85
N GLN A 317 21.50 18.75 4.57
CA GLN A 317 21.27 19.71 3.49
C GLN A 317 19.97 20.48 3.69
N HIS A 318 18.86 19.79 3.99
CA HIS A 318 17.57 20.43 4.29
C HIS A 318 17.68 21.34 5.51
N PHE A 319 18.30 20.86 6.59
CA PHE A 319 18.42 21.63 7.82
C PHE A 319 19.17 22.96 7.62
N PHE A 320 20.35 22.93 7.01
CA PHE A 320 21.16 24.13 6.84
C PHE A 320 20.71 25.04 5.69
N SER A 321 20.02 24.50 4.67
CA SER A 321 19.60 25.29 3.51
C SER A 321 18.18 25.83 3.63
N LEU A 322 17.23 24.99 4.07
CA LEU A 322 15.81 25.30 4.15
C LEU A 322 15.41 25.83 5.54
N LEU A 323 15.97 25.28 6.61
CA LEU A 323 15.54 25.55 7.99
C LEU A 323 16.38 26.62 8.73
N LYS A 324 17.17 27.41 7.99
CA LYS A 324 18.11 28.43 8.50
C LYS A 324 17.48 29.64 9.22
N GLY A 325 16.16 29.80 9.18
CA GLY A 325 15.48 31.01 9.67
C GLY A 325 15.73 32.22 8.76
N GLU A 326 15.83 33.42 9.34
CA GLU A 326 16.09 34.69 8.60
C GLU A 326 17.57 34.88 8.19
N GLY A 327 18.46 33.94 8.52
CA GLY A 327 19.90 34.05 8.28
C GLY A 327 20.38 33.54 6.91
N GLU A 328 21.62 33.87 6.56
CA GLU A 328 22.31 33.22 5.43
C GLU A 328 22.61 31.75 5.73
N VAL A 329 22.80 30.95 4.67
CA VAL A 329 23.17 29.53 4.79
C VAL A 329 24.51 29.43 5.51
N ASP A 330 24.56 28.74 6.64
CA ASP A 330 25.80 28.47 7.36
C ASP A 330 26.56 27.31 6.69
N GLN A 331 27.16 27.63 5.54
CA GLN A 331 27.91 26.66 4.73
C GLN A 331 29.05 26.01 5.50
N ALA A 332 29.64 26.72 6.47
CA ALA A 332 30.74 26.19 7.27
C ALA A 332 30.29 25.03 8.17
N ARG A 333 29.14 25.17 8.84
CA ARG A 333 28.56 24.09 9.65
C ARG A 333 28.09 22.92 8.80
N LEU A 334 27.44 23.18 7.67
CA LEU A 334 27.02 22.14 6.74
C LEU A 334 28.21 21.32 6.22
N PHE A 335 29.23 21.98 5.67
CA PHE A 335 30.41 21.27 5.14
C PHE A 335 31.16 20.50 6.21
N TYR A 336 31.22 21.02 7.43
CA TYR A 336 31.85 20.33 8.54
C TYR A 336 31.13 19.02 8.88
N TRP A 337 29.81 19.07 9.12
CA TRP A 337 29.04 17.87 9.52
C TRP A 337 28.94 16.83 8.40
N LEU A 338 28.94 17.24 7.13
CA LEU A 338 28.93 16.31 6.00
C LEU A 338 30.14 15.36 5.98
N ARG A 339 31.31 15.76 6.53
CA ARG A 339 32.50 14.90 6.67
C ARG A 339 32.23 13.64 7.50
N PHE A 340 31.21 13.67 8.35
CA PHE A 340 30.83 12.61 9.27
C PHE A 340 29.50 11.93 8.91
N ALA A 341 28.82 12.38 7.84
CA ALA A 341 27.47 11.88 7.50
C ALA A 341 27.43 10.36 7.27
N ASP A 342 28.50 9.78 6.72
CA ASP A 342 28.61 8.33 6.50
C ASP A 342 28.71 7.51 7.80
N GLN A 343 28.93 8.16 8.94
CA GLN A 343 29.00 7.55 10.26
C GLN A 343 27.76 7.86 11.12
N MET A 344 26.81 8.63 10.59
CA MET A 344 25.60 9.00 11.32
C MET A 344 24.60 7.85 11.28
N SER A 345 24.47 7.13 12.39
CA SER A 345 23.49 6.05 12.52
C SER A 345 22.06 6.58 12.68
N TYR A 346 21.91 7.86 13.02
CA TYR A 346 20.63 8.51 13.27
C TYR A 346 20.72 9.99 12.93
N THR A 347 19.73 10.49 12.21
CA THR A 347 19.47 11.91 12.00
C THR A 347 18.00 12.21 12.18
N ARG A 348 17.68 13.30 12.85
CA ARG A 348 16.30 13.76 12.99
C ARG A 348 16.22 15.28 13.06
N ILE A 349 15.46 15.84 12.15
CA ILE A 349 15.11 17.25 12.16
C ILE A 349 13.97 17.48 13.16
N VAL A 350 14.12 18.44 14.05
CA VAL A 350 13.10 18.90 14.99
C VAL A 350 12.66 20.30 14.56
N MET A 351 11.46 20.39 14.02
CA MET A 351 10.97 21.64 13.42
C MET A 351 10.30 22.55 14.44
N GLY A 352 10.65 23.83 14.38
CA GLY A 352 9.94 24.94 15.02
C GLY A 352 8.57 25.21 14.41
N GLN A 353 7.83 26.11 15.05
CA GLN A 353 6.47 26.47 14.64
C GLN A 353 6.46 27.05 13.21
N ASP A 354 7.39 27.97 12.89
CA ASP A 354 7.41 28.63 11.59
C ASP A 354 7.64 27.62 10.45
N ALA A 355 8.60 26.71 10.60
CA ALA A 355 8.90 25.68 9.60
C ALA A 355 7.73 24.69 9.41
N ARG A 356 6.99 24.38 10.48
CA ARG A 356 5.85 23.48 10.44
C ARG A 356 4.65 24.10 9.72
N GLU A 357 4.40 25.38 9.96
CA GLU A 357 3.24 26.10 9.43
C GLU A 357 3.50 26.74 8.06
N ASN A 358 4.77 26.82 7.63
CA ASN A 358 5.14 27.43 6.36
C ASN A 358 4.52 26.69 5.16
N LYS A 359 3.74 27.41 4.35
CA LYS A 359 3.01 26.90 3.18
C LYS A 359 3.77 27.02 1.86
N ASN A 360 5.01 27.53 1.88
CA ASN A 360 5.87 27.57 0.70
C ASN A 360 6.11 26.15 0.18
N GLU A 361 6.21 26.03 -1.14
CA GLU A 361 6.32 24.76 -1.84
C GLU A 361 7.45 23.88 -1.29
N ASP A 362 8.64 24.44 -1.08
CA ASP A 362 9.79 23.72 -0.53
C ASP A 362 9.52 23.11 0.86
N PHE A 363 8.79 23.83 1.73
CA PHE A 363 8.46 23.34 3.07
C PHE A 363 7.34 22.29 3.03
N VAL A 364 6.37 22.46 2.14
CA VAL A 364 5.32 21.46 1.92
C VAL A 364 5.92 20.17 1.38
N GLN A 365 6.80 20.27 0.38
CA GLN A 365 7.49 19.13 -0.22
C GLN A 365 8.40 18.45 0.79
N PHE A 366 9.22 19.21 1.53
CA PHE A 366 10.05 18.68 2.60
C PHE A 366 9.25 17.86 3.61
N ARG A 367 8.11 18.39 4.10
CA ARG A 367 7.25 17.68 5.06
C ARG A 367 6.61 16.43 4.47
N LYS A 368 6.24 16.45 3.18
CA LYS A 368 5.67 15.30 2.48
C LYS A 368 6.71 14.19 2.31
N GLU A 369 7.90 14.53 1.85
CA GLU A 369 9.00 13.58 1.61
C GLU A 369 9.61 13.02 2.90
N ASN A 370 9.55 13.78 4.00
CA ASN A 370 10.12 13.40 5.29
C ASN A 370 9.05 13.02 6.33
N MET A 371 7.85 12.61 5.88
CA MET A 371 6.77 12.24 6.78
C MET A 371 7.21 11.11 7.73
N GLY A 372 7.07 11.34 9.03
CA GLY A 372 7.50 10.38 10.07
C GLY A 372 8.99 10.41 10.41
N ARG A 373 9.79 11.26 9.76
CA ARG A 373 11.24 11.43 10.00
C ARG A 373 11.62 12.72 10.74
N PHE A 374 10.67 13.58 11.04
CA PHE A 374 10.89 14.81 11.83
C PHE A 374 10.14 14.80 13.17
N GLY A 375 10.64 15.58 14.12
CA GLY A 375 9.98 15.90 15.39
C GLY A 375 9.41 17.31 15.40
N SER A 376 8.56 17.61 16.38
CA SER A 376 8.03 18.95 16.62
C SER A 376 8.70 19.58 17.84
N LEU A 377 9.23 20.79 17.67
CA LEU A 377 9.69 21.61 18.79
C LEU A 377 8.47 22.31 19.40
N MET A 378 8.25 22.10 20.70
CA MET A 378 7.16 22.76 21.41
C MET A 378 7.54 24.12 21.95
N LYS A 379 6.54 25.00 21.97
CA LYS A 379 6.67 26.34 22.53
C LYS A 379 6.82 26.25 24.06
N GLU A 380 7.91 26.81 24.55
CA GLU A 380 8.15 27.02 25.98
C GLU A 380 8.96 28.31 26.18
N ALA A 381 9.24 28.67 27.44
CA ALA A 381 10.01 29.85 27.75
C ALA A 381 11.41 29.79 27.09
N GLY A 382 11.73 30.79 26.27
CA GLY A 382 12.99 30.87 25.54
C GLY A 382 13.02 30.21 24.17
N THR A 383 11.94 29.53 23.75
CA THR A 383 11.79 29.01 22.37
C THR A 383 11.30 30.10 21.43
N LYS A 384 12.02 30.33 20.33
CA LYS A 384 11.57 31.19 19.22
C LYS A 384 10.82 30.34 18.17
N PRO A 385 9.77 30.87 17.51
CA PRO A 385 9.05 30.15 16.47
C PRO A 385 9.93 29.62 15.32
N ALA A 386 10.98 30.36 14.97
CA ALA A 386 11.97 30.00 13.95
C ALA A 386 13.08 29.04 14.42
N ASP A 387 13.10 28.64 15.71
CA ASP A 387 14.09 27.67 16.20
C ASP A 387 13.84 26.29 15.60
N ASN A 388 14.85 25.76 14.92
CA ASN A 388 14.89 24.37 14.48
C ASN A 388 16.12 23.70 15.09
N ALA A 389 16.08 22.38 15.24
CA ALA A 389 17.23 21.60 15.63
C ALA A 389 17.41 20.39 14.71
N VAL A 390 18.64 19.88 14.64
CA VAL A 390 18.93 18.55 14.09
C VAL A 390 19.66 17.75 15.15
N ILE A 391 19.18 16.54 15.37
CA ILE A 391 19.78 15.55 16.24
C ILE A 391 20.55 14.60 15.35
N MET A 392 21.83 14.40 15.64
CA MET A 392 22.72 13.50 14.92
C MET A 392 23.32 12.51 15.92
N GLN A 393 23.39 11.23 15.58
CA GLN A 393 24.12 10.25 16.39
C GLN A 393 25.29 9.68 15.61
N ILE A 394 26.48 9.75 16.22
CA ILE A 394 27.71 9.12 15.71
C ILE A 394 28.28 8.29 16.84
N GLY A 395 28.37 6.97 16.65
CA GLY A 395 28.73 6.03 17.71
C GLY A 395 27.83 6.17 18.95
N ASP A 396 28.45 6.29 20.12
CA ASP A 396 27.78 6.40 21.41
C ASP A 396 27.41 7.84 21.79
N TYR A 397 27.48 8.78 20.86
CA TYR A 397 27.27 10.20 21.12
C TYR A 397 26.15 10.80 20.27
N ILE A 398 25.36 11.66 20.92
CA ILE A 398 24.31 12.46 20.29
C ILE A 398 24.76 13.92 20.24
N PHE A 399 24.65 14.52 19.08
CA PHE A 399 24.95 15.91 18.79
C PHE A 399 23.66 16.63 18.42
N VAL A 400 23.38 17.73 19.11
CA VAL A 400 22.20 18.56 18.85
C VAL A 400 22.67 19.92 18.35
N GLU A 401 22.38 20.19 17.08
CA GLU A 401 22.73 21.40 16.37
C GLU A 401 21.47 22.24 16.13
N PHE A 402 21.59 23.57 16.09
CA PHE A 402 20.45 24.49 16.00
C PHE A 402 20.56 25.40 14.78
N SER A 403 19.43 25.73 14.17
CA SER A 403 19.40 26.51 12.92
C SER A 403 19.96 27.92 13.10
N HIS A 404 19.51 28.63 14.14
CA HIS A 404 19.96 29.99 14.42
C HIS A 404 21.46 30.07 14.70
N THR A 405 22.13 30.97 14.01
CA THR A 405 23.53 31.36 14.24
C THR A 405 23.71 31.91 15.66
N GLY A 406 24.82 31.56 16.30
CA GLY A 406 25.11 31.92 17.71
C GLY A 406 24.64 30.89 18.74
N ASN A 407 23.87 29.87 18.34
CA ASN A 407 23.67 28.69 19.18
C ASN A 407 24.92 27.79 19.18
N ALA A 408 25.11 27.10 20.30
CA ALA A 408 26.15 26.08 20.47
C ALA A 408 25.60 24.71 20.06
N CYS A 409 26.48 23.82 19.57
CA CYS A 409 26.19 22.40 19.47
C CYS A 409 26.25 21.78 20.88
N TYR A 410 25.28 20.93 21.23
CA TYR A 410 25.26 20.22 22.50
C TYR A 410 25.56 18.74 22.28
N VAL A 411 26.45 18.20 23.11
CA VAL A 411 26.92 16.81 23.00
C VAL A 411 26.45 16.02 24.21
N TYR A 412 25.86 14.86 23.97
CA TYR A 412 25.36 13.94 24.99
C TYR A 412 25.90 12.54 24.73
N ARG A 413 25.99 11.70 25.77
CA ARG A 413 26.08 10.25 25.54
C ARG A 413 24.70 9.72 25.14
N ALA A 414 24.64 8.81 24.19
CA ALA A 414 23.40 8.28 23.65
C ALA A 414 22.60 7.50 24.70
N ASP A 415 23.27 6.78 25.59
CA ASP A 415 22.68 5.99 26.68
C ASP A 415 22.17 6.84 27.86
N SER A 416 22.62 8.10 27.98
CA SER A 416 22.34 8.95 29.13
C SER A 416 21.95 10.39 28.73
N CYS A 417 21.38 10.59 27.54
CA CYS A 417 21.04 11.93 27.03
C CYS A 417 19.86 12.59 27.75
N GLY A 418 19.05 11.82 28.50
CA GLY A 418 17.99 12.35 29.36
C GLY A 418 16.73 12.81 28.64
N PHE A 419 16.61 12.52 27.34
CA PHE A 419 15.40 12.67 26.55
C PHE A 419 15.29 11.52 25.55
N ASN A 420 14.11 11.31 24.96
CA ASN A 420 13.94 10.33 23.88
C ASN A 420 14.07 11.06 22.53
N PRO A 421 15.15 10.83 21.74
CA PRO A 421 15.31 11.43 20.42
C PRO A 421 14.15 11.11 19.47
N ASP A 422 13.49 9.97 19.67
CA ASP A 422 12.39 9.51 18.81
C ASP A 422 11.03 10.12 19.17
N ALA A 423 10.95 10.92 20.23
CA ALA A 423 9.71 11.56 20.65
C ALA A 423 9.13 12.43 19.51
N SER A 424 7.81 12.35 19.32
CA SER A 424 7.10 13.19 18.36
C SER A 424 7.21 14.68 18.69
N THR A 425 7.46 14.98 19.95
CA THR A 425 7.49 16.30 20.54
C THR A 425 8.71 16.43 21.46
N LEU A 426 9.49 17.48 21.25
CA LEU A 426 10.68 17.80 22.02
C LEU A 426 10.64 19.26 22.48
N TYR A 427 11.33 19.55 23.57
CA TYR A 427 11.40 20.84 24.23
C TYR A 427 12.83 21.41 24.16
N LEU A 428 12.95 22.71 23.89
CA LEU A 428 14.24 23.34 23.63
C LEU A 428 15.18 23.26 24.84
N THR A 429 14.69 23.62 26.01
CA THR A 429 15.47 23.71 27.27
C THR A 429 15.40 22.43 28.08
N ARG A 430 14.25 21.76 28.07
CA ARG A 430 14.03 20.53 28.83
C ARG A 430 14.63 19.31 28.17
N ASP A 431 14.84 19.29 26.86
CA ASP A 431 15.42 18.14 26.16
C ASP A 431 16.73 18.55 25.46
N LEU A 432 16.64 19.49 24.52
CA LEU A 432 17.70 19.73 23.54
C LEU A 432 18.89 20.55 24.06
N LYS A 433 18.68 21.41 25.08
CA LYS A 433 19.70 22.28 25.71
C LYS A 433 19.87 21.97 27.20
N GLN A 434 19.80 20.70 27.60
CA GLN A 434 20.02 20.27 28.98
C GLN A 434 21.49 20.39 29.41
N LYS A 435 21.88 21.56 29.93
CA LYS A 435 23.27 21.86 30.34
C LYS A 435 23.85 20.89 31.38
N LYS A 436 23.02 20.30 32.24
CA LYS A 436 23.48 19.38 33.31
C LYS A 436 23.84 18.00 32.80
N LEU A 437 23.19 17.53 31.73
CA LEU A 437 23.42 16.22 31.15
C LEU A 437 24.37 16.26 29.93
N ALA A 438 24.48 17.43 29.29
CA ALA A 438 25.42 17.62 28.19
C ALA A 438 26.87 17.39 28.65
N LYS A 439 27.59 16.55 27.91
CA LYS A 439 29.04 16.35 28.05
C LYS A 439 29.84 17.52 27.50
N GLY A 440 29.28 18.22 26.52
CA GLY A 440 29.93 19.37 25.90
C GLY A 440 28.91 20.39 25.40
N ARG A 441 29.27 21.66 25.50
CA ARG A 441 28.62 22.78 24.81
C ARG A 441 29.65 23.41 23.89
N TRP A 442 29.59 23.07 22.61
CA TRP A 442 30.58 23.47 21.64
C TRP A 442 30.12 24.73 20.90
N ILE A 443 30.99 25.74 20.88
CA ILE A 443 30.68 27.07 20.35
C ILE A 443 31.30 27.26 18.98
N HIS A 444 30.58 27.91 18.08
CA HIS A 444 31.01 28.15 16.70
C HIS A 444 31.91 29.40 16.57
N VAL A 445 32.92 29.54 17.44
CA VAL A 445 33.86 30.67 17.45
C VAL A 445 35.35 30.26 17.63
N PRO A 446 36.30 30.91 16.93
CA PRO A 446 36.09 31.97 15.93
C PRO A 446 35.53 31.43 14.61
N LYS A 447 34.88 32.29 13.83
CA LYS A 447 34.29 31.94 12.52
C LYS A 447 35.42 31.60 11.52
N PRO A 448 35.26 30.55 10.69
CA PRO A 448 36.23 30.20 9.67
C PRO A 448 36.44 31.30 8.62
N LEU A 449 37.63 31.40 8.04
CA LEU A 449 37.92 32.36 6.95
C LEU A 449 37.17 31.99 5.65
N LYS A 450 37.06 30.69 5.37
CA LYS A 450 36.26 30.14 4.26
C LYS A 450 35.41 28.99 4.78
N PRO A 451 34.20 28.76 4.24
CA PRO A 451 33.32 27.68 4.70
C PRO A 451 33.95 26.28 4.70
N ASN A 452 34.88 26.03 3.78
CA ASN A 452 35.56 24.74 3.61
C ASN A 452 37.00 24.72 4.15
N ALA A 453 37.49 25.82 4.74
CA ALA A 453 38.82 25.86 5.34
C ALA A 453 38.73 25.33 6.78
N MET A 454 39.47 24.28 7.09
CA MET A 454 39.53 23.66 8.43
C MET A 454 40.28 24.56 9.43
N ASP A 455 39.67 25.69 9.80
CA ASP A 455 40.20 26.67 10.74
C ASP A 455 39.14 27.11 11.77
N GLY A 456 39.56 27.92 12.74
CA GLY A 456 38.68 28.42 13.80
C GLY A 456 38.03 27.33 14.66
N TRP A 457 36.70 27.39 14.81
CA TRP A 457 35.98 26.42 15.63
C TRP A 457 36.02 24.98 15.09
N GLN A 458 36.22 24.79 13.78
CA GLN A 458 36.23 23.47 13.15
C GLN A 458 37.40 22.60 13.66
N GLN A 459 38.58 23.20 13.89
CA GLN A 459 39.73 22.48 14.45
C GLN A 459 39.46 21.99 15.87
N LYS A 460 38.82 22.84 16.70
CA LYS A 460 38.44 22.46 18.06
C LYS A 460 37.44 21.31 18.07
N TYR A 461 36.45 21.33 17.17
CA TYR A 461 35.51 20.21 17.06
C TYR A 461 36.23 18.94 16.61
N ASP A 462 37.18 19.01 15.66
CA ASP A 462 37.93 17.84 15.21
C ASP A 462 38.76 17.22 16.34
N ASP A 463 39.40 18.05 17.17
CA ASP A 463 40.16 17.59 18.33
C ASP A 463 39.26 16.94 19.38
N GLU A 464 38.11 17.57 19.69
CA GLU A 464 37.12 17.03 20.62
C GLU A 464 36.51 15.72 20.10
N LEU A 465 36.13 15.65 18.82
CA LEU A 465 35.64 14.41 18.21
C LEU A 465 36.69 13.30 18.25
N ARG A 466 37.96 13.62 18.02
CA ARG A 466 39.06 12.64 18.11
C ARG A 466 39.20 12.09 19.54
N LEU A 467 39.01 12.91 20.56
CA LEU A 467 38.97 12.45 21.97
C LEU A 467 37.80 11.50 22.24
N LEU A 468 36.69 11.66 21.51
CA LEU A 468 35.53 10.75 21.56
C LEU A 468 35.71 9.50 20.67
N GLY A 469 36.86 9.35 19.99
CA GLY A 469 37.13 8.25 19.06
C GLY A 469 36.46 8.40 17.69
N ILE A 470 35.97 9.59 17.35
CA ILE A 470 35.27 9.89 16.09
C ILE A 470 36.23 10.63 15.15
N VAL A 471 36.50 10.04 13.98
CA VAL A 471 37.33 10.65 12.93
C VAL A 471 36.60 10.52 11.59
N PRO A 472 36.70 11.52 10.68
CA PRO A 472 36.00 11.46 9.40
C PRO A 472 36.53 10.30 8.54
N THR A 473 35.65 9.68 7.74
CA THR A 473 36.06 8.65 6.79
C THR A 473 36.89 9.28 5.67
N SER A 474 37.73 8.50 4.98
CA SER A 474 38.52 9.00 3.83
C SER A 474 37.63 9.66 2.78
N GLN A 475 36.43 9.11 2.57
CA GLN A 475 35.43 9.65 1.64
C GLN A 475 34.78 10.94 2.16
N GLY A 476 34.43 11.02 3.45
CA GLY A 476 33.94 12.24 4.07
C GLY A 476 34.99 13.35 4.12
N ALA A 477 36.27 13.00 4.29
CA ALA A 477 37.39 13.93 4.31
C ALA A 477 37.74 14.47 2.92
N SER A 478 37.52 13.70 1.85
CA SER A 478 37.86 14.08 0.46
C SER A 478 36.72 14.74 -0.31
N GLN A 479 35.51 14.86 0.26
CA GLN A 479 34.36 15.39 -0.44
C GLN A 479 34.51 16.89 -0.75
N SER A 480 34.77 17.22 -2.02
CA SER A 480 34.62 18.56 -2.58
C SER A 480 33.19 18.74 -3.10
N TRP A 481 32.35 19.42 -2.33
CA TRP A 481 30.91 19.51 -2.57
C TRP A 481 30.48 20.59 -3.60
N SER A 482 31.36 20.98 -4.53
CA SER A 482 31.03 21.90 -5.64
C SER A 482 29.92 21.39 -6.58
N GLN A 483 29.50 20.12 -6.46
CA GLN A 483 28.66 19.45 -7.45
C GLN A 483 27.37 18.81 -6.93
N VAL A 484 27.05 18.86 -5.62
CA VAL A 484 25.80 18.23 -5.15
C VAL A 484 24.71 19.25 -4.97
N VAL A 485 23.81 19.17 -5.96
CA VAL A 485 22.50 19.79 -6.03
C VAL A 485 22.56 21.31 -6.01
N LYS A 486 22.72 21.89 -7.21
CA LYS A 486 22.00 23.13 -7.49
C LYS A 486 20.52 22.82 -7.25
N PRO A 487 19.81 23.58 -6.40
CA PRO A 487 18.35 23.53 -6.41
C PRO A 487 17.94 23.78 -7.86
N THR A 488 17.10 22.92 -8.43
CA THR A 488 16.51 23.14 -9.75
C THR A 488 15.55 24.32 -9.62
N ALA A 489 16.08 25.53 -9.57
CA ALA A 489 15.29 26.73 -9.73
C ALA A 489 14.84 26.77 -11.19
N GLN A 490 13.64 26.28 -11.47
CA GLN A 490 12.92 26.71 -12.66
C GLN A 490 12.61 28.19 -12.47
N SER A 491 13.50 29.05 -12.95
CA SER A 491 13.26 30.49 -12.96
C SER A 491 12.19 30.79 -14.01
N ASN A 492 10.94 30.97 -13.58
CA ASN A 492 10.04 31.86 -14.30
C ASN A 492 10.34 33.27 -13.81
N GLN A 493 11.17 33.99 -14.57
CA GLN A 493 11.27 35.43 -14.46
C GLN A 493 9.94 36.05 -14.90
N THR A 494 9.17 36.58 -13.96
CA THR A 494 8.26 37.68 -14.24
C THR A 494 8.49 38.79 -13.24
N SER A 495 9.03 39.88 -13.76
CA SER A 495 9.19 41.17 -13.14
C SER A 495 7.91 41.66 -12.47
N SER A 496 7.98 42.07 -11.21
CA SER A 496 6.99 42.99 -10.64
C SER A 496 7.68 44.09 -9.84
N THR A 497 7.39 45.30 -10.29
CA THR A 497 7.77 46.60 -9.74
C THR A 497 7.07 46.88 -8.41
N LYS A 498 7.86 47.42 -7.48
CA LYS A 498 7.54 48.24 -6.29
C LYS A 498 6.08 48.67 -6.08
N SER A 499 5.57 48.43 -4.86
CA SER A 499 4.91 49.47 -4.06
C SER A 499 4.73 49.03 -2.59
N GLU A 500 5.23 49.86 -1.68
CA GLU A 500 5.10 49.82 -0.22
C GLU A 500 3.97 50.82 0.23
N PRO A 501 3.62 50.99 1.52
CA PRO A 501 2.39 50.47 2.12
C PRO A 501 1.37 51.56 2.58
N LYS A 502 0.12 51.15 2.89
CA LYS A 502 -0.90 51.99 3.56
C LYS A 502 -0.88 51.82 5.08
N ARG A 503 -1.10 52.93 5.79
CA ARG A 503 -1.26 53.09 7.25
C ARG A 503 -2.74 53.31 7.63
N GLN A 504 -3.04 53.10 8.92
CA GLN A 504 -4.20 53.55 9.73
C GLN A 504 -5.52 52.76 9.61
N SER A 505 -6.37 52.61 10.64
CA SER A 505 -6.30 52.75 12.11
C SER A 505 -7.67 52.30 12.68
N TYR A 506 -7.69 51.88 13.95
CA TYR A 506 -8.83 51.37 14.73
C TYR A 506 -10.06 52.29 14.84
N ASN A 507 -11.24 51.70 15.10
CA ASN A 507 -12.17 52.12 16.17
C ASN A 507 -13.22 51.03 16.51
N VAL A 508 -13.59 50.99 17.80
CA VAL A 508 -14.62 50.15 18.46
C VAL A 508 -15.83 51.04 18.83
N PRO A 509 -17.06 50.51 18.93
CA PRO A 509 -17.81 50.69 20.18
C PRO A 509 -18.66 49.47 20.65
N GLU A 510 -19.15 49.62 21.88
CA GLU A 510 -19.71 48.70 22.88
C GLU A 510 -21.15 48.15 22.70
N ARG A 511 -21.35 46.91 23.17
CA ARG A 511 -22.32 46.35 24.17
C ARG A 511 -23.84 46.71 24.09
N GLN A 512 -24.72 45.69 23.94
CA GLN A 512 -25.69 45.20 24.97
C GLN A 512 -26.76 44.17 24.45
N THR A 513 -26.90 43.08 25.22
CA THR A 513 -28.09 42.29 25.65
C THR A 513 -29.15 41.64 24.71
N ALA A 514 -29.36 40.34 24.99
CA ALA A 514 -30.63 39.58 25.09
C ALA A 514 -31.22 38.79 23.88
N ALA A 515 -31.06 37.46 24.00
CA ALA A 515 -31.87 36.30 23.59
C ALA A 515 -33.03 36.42 22.57
N SER A 516 -32.98 35.64 21.48
CA SER A 516 -33.85 34.48 21.15
C SER A 516 -33.91 34.18 19.64
N ASN A 517 -33.60 32.92 19.28
CA ASN A 517 -34.01 32.11 18.10
C ASN A 517 -33.88 32.60 16.63
N SER A 518 -33.04 31.86 15.90
CA SER A 518 -33.25 31.26 14.56
C SER A 518 -32.56 31.89 13.30
N VAL A 519 -31.86 30.99 12.57
CA VAL A 519 -31.59 30.90 11.11
C VAL A 519 -30.45 31.76 10.48
N TYR A 520 -29.40 31.04 10.02
CA TYR A 520 -28.37 31.25 8.94
C TYR A 520 -27.79 32.67 8.70
N SER A 521 -26.49 32.94 8.50
CA SER A 521 -25.29 32.23 7.99
C SER A 521 -24.04 32.98 8.54
N ASP A 522 -22.86 32.40 8.75
CA ASP A 522 -21.87 32.18 7.68
C ASP A 522 -20.75 31.26 8.21
N SER A 523 -20.27 30.35 7.36
CA SER A 523 -19.46 29.19 7.74
C SER A 523 -18.02 29.28 7.22
N LYS A 524 -17.05 29.23 8.14
CA LYS A 524 -15.68 28.79 7.85
C LYS A 524 -15.12 28.02 9.05
N GLY A 525 -14.89 26.73 8.86
CA GLY A 525 -13.94 25.94 9.67
C GLY A 525 -14.45 25.21 10.93
N LYS A 526 -15.75 24.97 11.12
CA LYS A 526 -16.21 24.06 12.20
C LYS A 526 -16.34 22.62 11.69
N ARG A 527 -15.90 21.63 12.46
CA ARG A 527 -16.30 20.23 12.26
C ARG A 527 -17.82 20.15 12.47
N ASP A 528 -18.54 19.82 11.41
CA ASP A 528 -20.00 19.78 11.42
C ASP A 528 -20.49 18.40 11.86
N PHE A 529 -21.02 18.30 13.08
CA PHE A 529 -21.62 17.08 13.62
C PHE A 529 -23.11 16.92 13.27
N THR A 530 -23.68 17.78 12.43
CA THR A 530 -25.12 17.76 12.09
C THR A 530 -25.55 16.40 11.53
N LEU A 531 -24.77 15.82 10.60
CA LEU A 531 -25.03 14.48 10.05
C LEU A 531 -24.96 13.35 11.10
N LEU A 532 -24.05 13.48 12.07
CA LEU A 532 -23.93 12.53 13.18
C LEU A 532 -25.17 12.62 14.10
N LEU A 533 -25.60 13.84 14.43
CA LEU A 533 -26.78 14.06 15.27
C LEU A 533 -28.06 13.57 14.56
N GLU A 534 -28.19 13.76 13.25
CA GLU A 534 -29.29 13.21 12.45
C GLU A 534 -29.29 11.67 12.43
N GLN A 535 -28.12 11.04 12.31
CA GLN A 535 -27.99 9.58 12.32
C GLN A 535 -28.29 8.93 13.68
N LEU A 536 -28.15 9.68 14.78
CA LEU A 536 -28.54 9.22 16.12
C LEU A 536 -30.06 9.30 16.33
N GLY A 537 -30.76 10.17 15.58
CA GLY A 537 -32.21 10.28 15.54
C GLY A 537 -32.84 10.36 16.94
N ASP A 538 -33.90 9.56 17.16
CA ASP A 538 -34.66 9.55 18.41
C ASP A 538 -33.85 9.10 19.63
N ASN A 539 -32.74 8.39 19.42
CA ASN A 539 -31.87 7.93 20.51
C ASN A 539 -30.92 9.04 21.02
N LEU A 540 -30.89 10.22 20.38
CA LEU A 540 -30.19 11.38 20.93
C LEU A 540 -31.01 11.96 22.11
N LEU A 541 -30.47 11.91 23.33
CA LEU A 541 -31.10 12.54 24.50
C LEU A 541 -30.80 14.05 24.51
N ARG A 542 -29.53 14.41 24.42
CA ARG A 542 -29.04 15.79 24.31
C ARG A 542 -27.58 15.83 23.86
N TYR A 543 -27.12 16.99 23.40
CA TYR A 543 -25.71 17.26 23.16
C TYR A 543 -25.29 18.61 23.76
N VAL A 544 -24.01 18.77 24.05
CA VAL A 544 -23.41 20.02 24.54
C VAL A 544 -22.15 20.30 23.74
N ASP A 545 -22.16 21.41 23.00
CA ASP A 545 -21.01 21.88 22.24
C ASP A 545 -20.19 22.88 23.06
N ASN A 546 -19.04 22.44 23.58
CA ASN A 546 -18.06 23.28 24.28
C ASN A 546 -16.82 23.54 23.41
N SER A 547 -16.91 23.34 22.09
CA SER A 547 -15.81 23.49 21.14
C SER A 547 -15.07 24.82 21.27
N ASN A 548 -15.83 25.92 21.43
CA ASN A 548 -15.27 27.26 21.55
C ASN A 548 -14.58 27.58 22.90
N LYS A 549 -14.85 26.81 23.97
CA LYS A 549 -14.32 27.11 25.33
C LYS A 549 -13.24 26.13 25.78
N TYR A 550 -13.42 24.85 25.52
CA TYR A 550 -12.54 23.78 26.01
C TYR A 550 -12.17 22.77 24.91
N GLY A 551 -12.59 23.02 23.67
CA GLY A 551 -12.34 22.11 22.55
C GLY A 551 -13.06 20.77 22.69
N THR A 552 -14.18 20.67 23.42
CA THR A 552 -14.89 19.40 23.63
C THR A 552 -16.33 19.42 23.12
N PHE A 553 -16.80 18.28 22.64
CA PHE A 553 -18.20 18.07 22.24
C PHE A 553 -18.75 16.85 22.96
N HIS A 554 -19.92 16.98 23.60
CA HIS A 554 -20.55 15.93 24.40
C HIS A 554 -21.89 15.50 23.80
N ILE A 555 -22.16 14.20 23.76
CA ILE A 555 -23.41 13.60 23.30
C ILE A 555 -23.91 12.63 24.37
N GLU A 556 -25.19 12.69 24.70
CA GLU A 556 -25.84 11.74 25.60
C GLU A 556 -26.94 11.00 24.85
N LEU A 557 -26.94 9.67 24.94
CA LEU A 557 -27.95 8.79 24.34
C LEU A 557 -29.07 8.48 25.34
N ARG A 558 -30.28 8.24 24.83
CA ARG A 558 -31.43 7.83 25.66
C ARG A 558 -31.28 6.41 26.17
N GLU A 559 -30.81 5.53 25.30
CA GLU A 559 -30.64 4.11 25.58
C GLU A 559 -29.48 3.52 24.80
N ARG A 560 -29.05 2.34 25.24
CA ARG A 560 -27.89 1.66 24.69
C ARG A 560 -28.23 1.04 23.33
N HIS A 561 -27.52 1.44 22.28
CA HIS A 561 -27.73 0.91 20.93
C HIS A 561 -26.39 0.70 20.22
N GLU A 562 -26.06 -0.56 19.90
CA GLU A 562 -24.72 -0.94 19.42
C GLU A 562 -24.28 -0.18 18.17
N ARG A 563 -25.21 0.06 17.23
CA ARG A 563 -24.93 0.83 16.01
C ARG A 563 -24.60 2.30 16.29
N HIS A 564 -25.24 2.91 17.29
CA HIS A 564 -25.01 4.31 17.65
C HIS A 564 -23.73 4.47 18.47
N GLU A 565 -23.43 3.52 19.35
CA GLU A 565 -22.13 3.48 20.04
C GLU A 565 -20.98 3.31 19.04
N TRP A 566 -21.15 2.41 18.08
CA TRP A 566 -20.16 2.20 17.03
C TRP A 566 -19.97 3.47 16.18
N LEU A 567 -21.08 4.11 15.80
CA LEU A 567 -21.06 5.37 15.06
C LEU A 567 -20.32 6.47 15.84
N LEU A 568 -20.63 6.66 17.12
CA LEU A 568 -19.95 7.62 17.98
C LEU A 568 -18.45 7.32 18.11
N LYS A 569 -18.07 6.06 18.36
CA LYS A 569 -16.65 5.64 18.48
C LYS A 569 -15.89 5.86 17.18
N SER A 570 -16.51 5.58 16.02
CA SER A 570 -15.92 5.84 14.70
C SER A 570 -15.75 7.33 14.39
N CYS A 571 -16.50 8.21 15.06
CA CYS A 571 -16.32 9.66 15.05
C CYS A 571 -15.41 10.16 16.20
N ASN A 572 -14.59 9.30 16.80
CA ASN A 572 -13.67 9.60 17.91
C ASN A 572 -14.35 10.09 19.19
N PHE A 573 -15.60 9.69 19.46
CA PHE A 573 -16.23 9.91 20.75
C PHE A 573 -15.90 8.77 21.73
N ILE A 574 -15.57 9.15 22.97
CA ILE A 574 -15.20 8.26 24.06
C ILE A 574 -16.34 8.26 25.08
N ALA A 575 -16.80 7.06 25.47
CA ALA A 575 -17.81 6.90 26.52
C ALA A 575 -17.23 7.30 27.88
N ASP A 576 -18.02 8.02 28.67
CA ASP A 576 -17.70 8.36 30.05
C ASP A 576 -17.73 7.10 30.91
N LYS A 577 -16.66 6.87 31.68
CA LYS A 577 -16.49 5.67 32.51
C LYS A 577 -17.57 5.53 33.60
N ASN A 578 -18.14 6.64 34.06
CA ASN A 578 -19.13 6.69 35.12
C ASN A 578 -20.56 6.88 34.57
N LYS A 579 -20.70 7.30 33.30
CA LYS A 579 -21.98 7.47 32.60
C LYS A 579 -21.91 6.86 31.19
N PRO A 580 -22.18 5.56 31.04
CA PRO A 580 -21.89 4.82 29.80
C PRO A 580 -22.71 5.26 28.57
N LEU A 581 -23.78 6.04 28.76
CA LEU A 581 -24.57 6.64 27.67
C LEU A 581 -24.11 8.06 27.30
N MET A 582 -23.09 8.60 27.98
CA MET A 582 -22.52 9.90 27.70
C MET A 582 -21.17 9.74 27.01
N PHE A 583 -20.98 10.49 25.92
CA PHE A 583 -19.87 10.35 24.99
C PHE A 583 -19.24 11.72 24.77
N SER A 584 -17.91 11.80 24.71
CA SER A 584 -17.21 13.06 24.49
C SER A 584 -16.06 12.94 23.50
N THR A 585 -15.80 13.99 22.73
CA THR A 585 -14.65 14.08 21.84
C THR A 585 -13.94 15.42 21.99
N VAL A 586 -12.64 15.46 21.68
CA VAL A 586 -11.83 16.67 21.64
C VAL A 586 -11.71 17.13 20.19
N ILE A 587 -12.25 18.30 19.87
CA ILE A 587 -12.14 18.92 18.56
C ILE A 587 -10.78 19.61 18.46
N GLN A 588 -9.84 18.98 17.76
CA GLN A 588 -8.63 19.63 17.25
C GLN A 588 -8.94 20.18 15.85
N ASP A 589 -8.51 21.40 15.55
CA ASP A 589 -8.59 22.04 14.22
C ASP A 589 -7.65 21.35 13.21
N ASN A 590 -7.92 20.09 12.91
CA ASN A 590 -7.33 19.37 11.79
C ASN A 590 -8.36 19.35 10.67
N GLU A 591 -7.99 19.92 9.51
CA GLU A 591 -8.59 19.74 8.19
C GLU A 591 -8.50 18.25 7.78
N SER A 592 -9.32 17.43 8.41
CA SER A 592 -9.51 16.03 8.04
C SER A 592 -11.01 15.82 7.99
N THR A 593 -11.56 15.90 6.77
CA THR A 593 -12.88 15.34 6.45
C THR A 593 -12.84 13.86 6.79
N SER A 594 -13.30 13.49 7.99
CA SER A 594 -13.53 12.10 8.39
C SER A 594 -14.87 11.65 7.83
N THR A 595 -14.87 11.16 6.59
CA THR A 595 -15.85 10.18 6.15
C THR A 595 -15.52 8.83 6.80
N PRO A 596 -16.50 8.05 7.26
CA PRO A 596 -16.25 6.72 7.81
C PRO A 596 -15.65 5.82 6.71
N GLN A 597 -14.59 5.11 7.10
CA GLN A 597 -13.77 4.25 6.28
C GLN A 597 -14.61 3.14 5.62
N ALA A 598 -14.72 3.18 4.29
CA ALA A 598 -15.23 2.07 3.49
C ALA A 598 -14.08 1.12 3.11
N ALA A 599 -14.40 -0.16 3.12
CA ALA A 599 -13.53 -1.27 2.76
C ALA A 599 -13.03 -1.19 1.30
N VAL A 600 -11.83 -1.78 1.09
CA VAL A 600 -11.21 -2.16 -0.19
C VAL A 600 -10.76 -0.99 -1.08
N SER A 601 -9.46 -0.67 -1.01
CA SER A 601 -8.78 0.20 -1.97
C SER A 601 -8.52 -0.56 -3.27
N ILE A 602 -9.46 -0.45 -4.21
CA ILE A 602 -9.18 -0.59 -5.65
C ILE A 602 -8.82 0.83 -6.11
N LYS A 603 -7.78 0.98 -6.95
CA LYS A 603 -7.49 2.24 -7.67
C LYS A 603 -8.81 2.84 -8.18
N ASP A 604 -9.04 4.15 -8.07
CA ASP A 604 -10.28 4.85 -8.50
C ASP A 604 -10.52 4.74 -10.04
N ASP A 605 -10.77 3.53 -10.51
CA ASP A 605 -11.26 3.17 -11.83
C ASP A 605 -12.79 3.10 -11.75
N PHE A 606 -13.45 4.08 -12.37
CA PHE A 606 -14.91 4.16 -12.40
C PHE A 606 -15.52 3.34 -13.54
N SER A 607 -14.73 2.57 -14.30
CA SER A 607 -15.23 1.72 -15.40
C SER A 607 -16.41 0.83 -14.99
N LEU A 608 -16.30 0.18 -13.83
CA LEU A 608 -17.33 -0.72 -13.30
C LEU A 608 -18.58 0.05 -12.81
N LEU A 609 -18.39 1.26 -12.28
CA LEU A 609 -19.48 2.16 -11.91
C LEU A 609 -20.24 2.65 -13.16
N LEU A 610 -19.52 3.02 -14.22
CA LEU A 610 -20.10 3.48 -15.47
C LEU A 610 -20.89 2.36 -16.16
N GLU A 611 -20.38 1.13 -16.13
CA GLU A 611 -21.08 -0.05 -16.63
C GLU A 611 -22.38 -0.33 -15.85
N GLN A 612 -22.33 -0.23 -14.52
CA GLN A 612 -23.51 -0.42 -13.65
C GLN A 612 -24.60 0.64 -13.86
N LEU A 613 -24.24 1.87 -14.19
CA LEU A 613 -25.21 2.91 -14.57
C LEU A 613 -25.86 2.63 -15.94
N GLY A 614 -25.19 1.83 -16.78
CA GLY A 614 -25.72 1.27 -18.01
C GLY A 614 -26.50 2.27 -18.87
N GLY A 615 -27.74 1.92 -19.19
CA GLY A 615 -28.61 2.73 -20.05
C GLY A 615 -28.99 4.11 -19.48
N ASN A 616 -28.83 4.34 -18.17
CA ASN A 616 -29.16 5.60 -17.51
C ASN A 616 -27.97 6.60 -17.48
N LEU A 617 -26.76 6.17 -17.83
CA LEU A 617 -25.64 7.08 -18.03
C LEU A 617 -25.88 7.95 -19.28
N ARG A 618 -25.87 9.28 -19.12
CA ARG A 618 -25.97 10.23 -20.23
C ARG A 618 -24.59 10.59 -20.77
N HIS A 619 -23.69 11.01 -19.89
CA HIS A 619 -22.33 11.42 -20.22
C HIS A 619 -21.45 11.45 -18.96
N TYR A 620 -20.13 11.35 -19.14
CA TYR A 620 -19.16 11.56 -18.06
C TYR A 620 -17.91 12.28 -18.59
N THR A 621 -17.24 13.03 -17.71
CA THR A 621 -15.94 13.66 -18.01
C THR A 621 -14.94 13.44 -16.87
N ASP A 622 -13.71 13.04 -17.22
CA ASP A 622 -12.61 12.92 -16.26
C ASP A 622 -11.61 14.07 -16.45
N HIS A 623 -11.55 14.96 -15.47
CA HIS A 623 -10.59 16.06 -15.44
C HIS A 623 -9.52 15.90 -14.34
N ARG A 624 -9.46 14.75 -13.66
CA ARG A 624 -8.56 14.54 -12.51
C ARG A 624 -7.09 14.63 -12.88
N ALA A 625 -6.70 14.19 -14.08
CA ALA A 625 -5.34 14.35 -14.61
C ALA A 625 -4.89 15.82 -14.78
N LYS A 626 -5.83 16.77 -14.76
CA LYS A 626 -5.59 18.22 -14.87
C LYS A 626 -5.91 18.96 -13.57
N GLY A 627 -6.02 18.25 -12.44
CA GLY A 627 -6.40 18.83 -11.13
C GLY A 627 -7.88 19.18 -10.99
N GLY A 628 -8.73 18.72 -11.92
CA GLY A 628 -10.19 18.87 -11.90
C GLY A 628 -10.91 17.67 -11.28
N ALA A 629 -12.25 17.64 -11.37
CA ALA A 629 -13.09 16.56 -10.82
C ALA A 629 -13.63 15.62 -11.91
N PHE A 630 -13.99 14.40 -11.52
CA PHE A 630 -14.76 13.47 -12.34
C PHE A 630 -16.24 13.84 -12.28
N HIS A 631 -16.90 14.01 -13.43
CA HIS A 631 -18.32 14.34 -13.52
C HIS A 631 -19.11 13.23 -14.19
N ILE A 632 -20.32 12.95 -13.68
CA ILE A 632 -21.27 11.99 -14.23
C ILE A 632 -22.63 12.67 -14.37
N GLU A 633 -23.25 12.54 -15.54
CA GLU A 633 -24.62 12.97 -15.79
C GLU A 633 -25.50 11.75 -16.09
N ILE A 634 -26.64 11.64 -15.39
CA ILE A 634 -27.64 10.58 -15.60
C ILE A 634 -28.85 11.11 -16.38
N LYS A 635 -29.52 10.25 -17.17
CA LYS A 635 -30.64 10.66 -18.05
C LYS A 635 -31.92 10.94 -17.26
N GLN A 636 -32.19 10.14 -16.24
CA GLN A 636 -33.40 10.23 -15.42
C GLN A 636 -33.12 9.86 -13.97
N ARG A 637 -34.00 10.33 -13.07
CA ARG A 637 -33.86 10.11 -11.64
C ARG A 637 -34.18 8.65 -11.32
N ASN A 638 -33.17 7.88 -10.94
CA ASN A 638 -33.30 6.51 -10.45
C ASN A 638 -32.68 6.42 -9.06
N THR A 639 -33.43 5.90 -8.09
CA THR A 639 -33.01 5.82 -6.68
C THR A 639 -31.77 4.94 -6.50
N ASP A 640 -31.69 3.82 -7.21
CA ASP A 640 -30.57 2.87 -7.09
C ASP A 640 -29.29 3.46 -7.69
N ASP A 641 -29.39 4.14 -8.83
CA ASP A 641 -28.24 4.81 -9.47
C ASP A 641 -27.72 5.98 -8.61
N ILE A 642 -28.62 6.72 -7.95
CA ILE A 642 -28.24 7.82 -7.05
C ILE A 642 -27.56 7.28 -5.79
N LEU A 643 -28.07 6.17 -5.24
CA LEU A 643 -27.44 5.50 -4.09
C LEU A 643 -26.07 4.92 -4.48
N LEU A 644 -25.96 4.34 -5.68
CA LEU A 644 -24.71 3.81 -6.22
C LEU A 644 -23.67 4.93 -6.39
N LEU A 645 -24.05 6.06 -6.97
CA LEU A 645 -23.17 7.23 -7.13
C LEU A 645 -22.73 7.80 -5.78
N ARG A 646 -23.65 7.96 -4.82
CA ARG A 646 -23.32 8.44 -3.46
C ARG A 646 -22.42 7.48 -2.70
N ARG A 647 -22.64 6.17 -2.82
CA ARG A 647 -21.78 5.14 -2.21
C ARG A 647 -20.34 5.19 -2.74
N ASN A 648 -20.17 5.60 -4.00
CA ASN A 648 -18.87 5.77 -4.63
C ASN A 648 -18.25 7.17 -4.42
N GLY A 649 -18.88 8.01 -3.58
CA GLY A 649 -18.36 9.31 -3.15
C GLY A 649 -18.70 10.49 -4.06
N PHE A 650 -19.66 10.32 -4.98
CA PHE A 650 -20.13 11.41 -5.83
C PHE A 650 -21.18 12.29 -5.13
N VAL A 651 -21.07 13.60 -5.32
CA VAL A 651 -21.99 14.61 -4.78
C VAL A 651 -22.79 15.25 -5.91
N VAL A 652 -24.08 15.52 -5.67
CA VAL A 652 -24.92 16.25 -6.62
C VAL A 652 -24.37 17.66 -6.81
N LYS A 653 -24.27 18.12 -8.05
CA LYS A 653 -23.89 19.50 -8.37
C LYS A 653 -25.05 20.43 -8.02
N ASN A 654 -24.75 21.48 -7.25
CA ASN A 654 -25.74 22.48 -6.86
C ASN A 654 -26.45 23.06 -8.10
N GLY A 655 -27.79 22.99 -8.11
CA GLY A 655 -28.62 23.47 -9.22
C GLY A 655 -28.76 22.51 -10.41
N SER A 656 -28.21 21.29 -10.36
CA SER A 656 -28.33 20.31 -11.45
C SER A 656 -28.57 18.90 -10.87
N PRO A 657 -29.84 18.49 -10.67
CA PRO A 657 -30.18 17.27 -9.93
C PRO A 657 -29.76 15.96 -10.61
N PHE A 658 -29.33 16.03 -11.88
CA PHE A 658 -28.86 14.90 -12.67
C PHE A 658 -27.33 14.87 -12.85
N MET A 659 -26.61 15.85 -12.30
CA MET A 659 -25.16 15.96 -12.45
C MET A 659 -24.47 15.71 -11.11
N PHE A 660 -23.46 14.85 -11.14
CA PHE A 660 -22.73 14.36 -9.99
C PHE A 660 -21.24 14.58 -10.19
N TRP A 661 -20.50 14.87 -9.13
CA TRP A 661 -19.05 15.07 -9.22
C TRP A 661 -18.29 14.51 -8.01
N LYS A 662 -17.05 14.08 -8.25
CA LYS A 662 -16.08 13.63 -7.23
C LYS A 662 -14.70 14.18 -7.58
N LYS A 663 -14.02 14.76 -6.60
CA LYS A 663 -12.64 15.27 -6.75
C LYS A 663 -11.63 14.15 -6.85
#